data_AF-A0A4Z1DWZ8-F1
#
_entry.id   AF-A0A4Z1DWZ8-F1
#
_cell.length_a   1.000
_cell.length_b   1.000
_cell.length_c   1.000
_cell.angle_alpha   90.00
_cell.angle_beta   90.00
_cell.angle_gamma   90.00
#
_symmetry.space_group_name_H-M   'P 1'
#
loop_
_entity.id
_entity.type
_entity.pdbx_description
1 polymer ?
#
loop_
_entity_poly.entity_id
_entity_poly.type
_entity_poly.pdbx_seq_one_letter_code
_entity_poly.pdbx_strand_id
1 'polypeptide(L)'
;MHSSYKKRLYTNALSISTAVLLAFLAQGQVAADTVEPASPAAPVENVLKPEEASASPVAGSEVASPSSATEVTPSPVEASPSSASPASPETSSSTASDTASPAAKPENPVSDRAASTEPAVSLTNSTIYMSEKEKLTDTVKDQAQAAGKISWTLDDKPLEEWKTWDMETGTLSKDPFITVEENKNGNDLDLTFDVKELFGEDLSLRTPNNIRRTYRNYIGEHVLVGTSADLGLTIRKIFNFRPYKDFHTHEEMLASIEKSKAEAKTDRLVQLETLGKSAQGRDMKMGIVSKDQASIDHYLSSTNPKALTKPSEMLAALKDKTLDYKLPVLVHNTHADEQPGIDIITGLFRTFATENQVSFKTTDEAGNVKNVTLDIPTLLNKFIFLFDFTENPDGDALNLRALANGLDPNRDASYQTNPEVRTVIQMINKWNPIALYDIHGFVKEFLIEPATPPHDPNFEYDLMSNLMLENARHMGRAGVANSKYDSYIIPKLDWGDGWDDSFSGYTGVYAVYHGILGHTIEIPESNQESYYAGRNAVLGGIDFLNQDPDKLLEMRLNFYLRGLNKIEDPKAENELVGPTGEVVGRVKNGRPKFFPDYYVIPMGLDKDNDAQEAFNMIDYFKRNGVLVKELKEDTGNYKKGDLVIDMAQAKRGYANHILYKGSNESAWAAMYAELLVNFPDMRGFKAEPVFKDGLFTGKLGEVTTTRATRTSEIDPKAPYYVIANTSASAVQAVNKAISQGKSVYLTDDGYIVDRDTFASLLPNYAIYGEALYKVPNGPTLKPLKIYSPNYHYYWAGVDSPAHSSLVLAKLGFQIVDTPEEADVVVLESNRFDASIFGKKPTLVIGGEAMQKLEKLGVLAGFDAEKLKGGSDYEGLMKAIIDDQDPLTSGYKKNTLFYSNSGNWIEKVPSNFKTLMSIASSDYYIAGWWPKNEVLANKVMAISGELLGQPLFVYAGNPTNRQHPVHFFRWVTNAIFGSKLASLMDYVPAKEPDQVVVPIHNQTTTPQPILAKKDTTKVLLTQKETAAEAEESAQTLSYQVGQRFQENPAKAQLPQTGDHSTGHFVLSSFLLAVSGGFLLLKKKEVE
;
A
#
# COMPACT_ATOMS: atom_id res chain seq x y z
N MET A 1 22.64 -39.65 -28.07
CA MET A 1 22.42 -38.24 -28.48
C MET A 1 21.17 -38.01 -29.36
N HIS A 2 20.12 -38.87 -29.34
CA HIS A 2 18.93 -38.71 -30.22
C HIS A 2 17.56 -38.66 -29.51
N SER A 3 17.50 -38.44 -28.19
CA SER A 3 16.24 -38.36 -27.44
C SER A 3 15.70 -36.92 -27.28
N SER A 4 16.58 -35.92 -27.15
CA SER A 4 16.20 -34.54 -26.79
C SER A 4 15.36 -33.80 -27.83
N TYR A 5 15.46 -34.15 -29.12
CA TYR A 5 14.78 -33.41 -30.20
C TYR A 5 13.25 -33.59 -30.17
N LYS A 6 12.74 -34.78 -29.78
CA LYS A 6 11.30 -35.00 -29.62
C LYS A 6 10.72 -34.32 -28.38
N LYS A 7 11.48 -34.20 -27.28
CA LYS A 7 11.04 -33.39 -26.12
C LYS A 7 10.89 -31.91 -26.52
N ARG A 8 11.91 -31.30 -27.15
CA ARG A 8 11.84 -29.90 -27.62
C ARG A 8 10.64 -29.62 -28.54
N LEU A 9 10.32 -30.53 -29.47
CA LEU A 9 9.17 -30.36 -30.36
C LEU A 9 7.82 -30.38 -29.61
N TYR A 10 7.67 -31.20 -28.56
CA TYR A 10 6.47 -31.18 -27.72
C TYR A 10 6.39 -29.94 -26.82
N THR A 11 7.51 -29.50 -26.23
CA THR A 11 7.57 -28.26 -25.44
C THR A 11 7.18 -27.04 -26.29
N ASN A 12 7.72 -26.94 -27.51
CA ASN A 12 7.42 -25.83 -28.44
C ASN A 12 5.99 -25.86 -28.99
N ALA A 13 5.35 -27.03 -29.07
CA ALA A 13 3.94 -27.12 -29.45
C ALA A 13 3.02 -26.67 -28.30
N LEU A 14 3.37 -27.03 -27.06
CA LEU A 14 2.58 -26.69 -25.87
C LEU A 14 2.63 -25.18 -25.58
N SER A 15 3.82 -24.55 -25.66
CA SER A 15 3.97 -23.11 -25.38
C SER A 15 3.24 -22.20 -26.38
N ILE A 16 3.04 -22.63 -27.63
CA ILE A 16 2.19 -21.93 -28.60
C ILE A 16 0.72 -21.98 -28.17
N SER A 17 0.25 -23.08 -27.58
CA SER A 17 -1.10 -23.15 -26.99
C SER A 17 -1.23 -22.31 -25.72
N THR A 18 -0.21 -22.27 -24.85
CA THR A 18 -0.21 -21.41 -23.65
C THR A 18 -0.26 -19.93 -24.03
N ALA A 19 0.49 -19.50 -25.04
CA ALA A 19 0.48 -18.12 -25.53
C ALA A 19 -0.91 -17.69 -26.07
N VAL A 20 -1.67 -18.60 -26.68
CA VAL A 20 -3.05 -18.34 -27.12
C VAL A 20 -4.03 -18.29 -25.95
N LEU A 21 -3.80 -19.07 -24.88
CA LEU A 21 -4.62 -19.02 -23.66
C LEU A 21 -4.40 -17.71 -22.88
N LEU A 22 -3.14 -17.28 -22.71
CA LEU A 22 -2.78 -16.00 -22.09
C LEU A 22 -3.37 -14.80 -22.87
N ALA A 23 -3.41 -14.88 -24.21
CA ALA A 23 -4.05 -13.85 -25.05
C ALA A 23 -5.58 -13.74 -24.85
N PHE A 24 -6.24 -14.72 -24.21
CA PHE A 24 -7.64 -14.63 -23.77
C PHE A 24 -7.81 -14.17 -22.32
N LEU A 25 -6.79 -14.34 -21.47
CA LEU A 25 -6.79 -13.82 -20.09
C LEU A 25 -6.44 -12.32 -20.02
N ALA A 26 -5.75 -11.79 -21.03
CA ALA A 26 -5.43 -10.36 -21.17
C ALA A 26 -6.65 -9.44 -21.52
N GLN A 27 -7.88 -9.84 -21.18
CA GLN A 27 -9.08 -9.03 -21.36
C GLN A 27 -9.84 -8.82 -20.04
N GLY A 28 -9.43 -7.78 -19.32
CA GLY A 28 -10.12 -7.22 -18.15
C GLY A 28 -9.18 -6.99 -16.97
N GLN A 29 -9.19 -5.84 -16.30
CA GLN A 29 -10.00 -4.62 -16.50
C GLN A 29 -9.32 -3.46 -15.71
N VAL A 30 -9.24 -2.25 -16.29
CA VAL A 30 -9.66 -0.96 -15.65
C VAL A 30 -8.93 -0.56 -14.30
N ALA A 31 -9.36 0.44 -13.49
CA ALA A 31 -8.47 1.43 -12.81
C ALA A 31 -8.80 2.08 -11.37
N ALA A 32 -8.19 3.20 -10.92
CA ALA A 32 -7.87 3.56 -9.49
C ALA A 32 -8.67 4.55 -8.56
N ASP A 33 -8.19 4.75 -7.31
CA ASP A 33 -8.17 5.98 -6.44
C ASP A 33 -9.33 6.56 -5.53
N THR A 34 -9.33 7.90 -5.28
CA THR A 34 -9.87 8.58 -4.04
C THR A 34 -10.15 10.10 -4.10
N VAL A 35 -10.88 10.62 -3.09
CA VAL A 35 -10.72 11.93 -2.36
C VAL A 35 -11.25 11.74 -0.91
N GLU A 36 -10.97 12.55 0.13
CA GLU A 36 -9.70 12.79 0.87
C GLU A 36 -10.08 13.17 2.39
N PRO A 37 -9.42 14.00 3.25
CA PRO A 37 -9.28 13.64 4.69
C PRO A 37 -9.56 14.75 5.77
N ALA A 38 -9.08 14.54 7.01
CA ALA A 38 -9.02 15.51 8.13
C ALA A 38 -7.68 15.42 8.95
N SER A 39 -7.48 16.28 9.97
CA SER A 39 -6.15 16.67 10.54
C SER A 39 -5.81 16.23 11.99
N PRO A 40 -4.54 16.38 12.46
CA PRO A 40 -3.93 15.59 13.57
C PRO A 40 -3.71 16.31 14.93
N ALA A 41 -3.07 15.61 15.88
CA ALA A 41 -2.67 16.09 17.23
C ALA A 41 -1.15 15.90 17.52
N ALA A 42 -0.66 16.43 18.66
CA ALA A 42 0.76 16.73 18.93
C ALA A 42 1.53 15.71 19.83
N PRO A 43 2.88 15.70 19.81
CA PRO A 43 3.72 14.72 20.54
C PRO A 43 4.16 15.16 21.95
N VAL A 44 4.80 14.23 22.69
CA VAL A 44 5.36 14.44 24.04
C VAL A 44 6.83 14.04 24.08
N GLU A 45 7.70 14.89 24.65
CA GLU A 45 9.12 14.60 24.87
C GLU A 45 9.38 13.88 26.20
N ASN A 46 10.53 13.19 26.30
CA ASN A 46 11.15 12.87 27.58
C ASN A 46 12.68 12.91 27.44
N VAL A 47 13.38 13.56 28.38
CA VAL A 47 14.82 13.87 28.29
C VAL A 47 15.53 13.46 29.57
N LEU A 48 16.58 12.66 29.44
CA LEU A 48 17.62 12.51 30.47
C LEU A 48 19.00 12.57 29.80
N LYS A 49 19.95 13.23 30.47
CA LYS A 49 21.36 13.35 30.05
C LYS A 49 22.25 12.48 30.95
N PRO A 50 23.40 11.97 30.46
CA PRO A 50 24.31 11.14 31.24
C PRO A 50 25.32 11.97 32.05
N GLU A 51 25.98 11.31 32.99
CA GLU A 51 27.16 11.80 33.72
C GLU A 51 28.27 10.73 33.67
N GLU A 52 29.53 11.14 33.56
CA GLU A 52 30.68 10.25 33.33
C GLU A 52 31.45 9.94 34.62
N ALA A 53 31.87 8.68 34.79
CA ALA A 53 32.98 8.31 35.67
C ALA A 53 33.67 7.03 35.14
N SER A 54 34.94 6.82 35.51
CA SER A 54 35.81 5.82 34.84
C SER A 54 36.49 4.85 35.81
N ALA A 55 37.17 3.86 35.21
CA ALA A 55 38.15 2.91 35.78
C ALA A 55 37.65 1.58 36.39
N SER A 56 38.40 0.53 36.07
CA SER A 56 38.34 -0.85 36.57
C SER A 56 39.49 -1.08 37.61
N PRO A 57 39.89 -2.31 38.04
CA PRO A 57 39.33 -3.67 37.87
C PRO A 57 39.39 -4.56 39.17
N VAL A 58 39.19 -5.90 39.02
CA VAL A 58 39.82 -7.03 39.78
C VAL A 58 39.00 -7.85 40.85
N ALA A 59 38.78 -9.14 40.52
CA ALA A 59 38.74 -10.40 41.34
C ALA A 59 37.59 -10.80 42.30
N GLY A 60 37.44 -12.14 42.48
CA GLY A 60 36.54 -12.88 43.39
C GLY A 60 35.36 -13.55 42.65
N SER A 61 35.09 -14.88 42.62
CA SER A 61 35.27 -16.01 43.57
C SER A 61 34.42 -15.90 44.86
N GLU A 62 33.61 -16.87 45.30
CA GLU A 62 33.34 -18.26 44.82
C GLU A 62 32.01 -18.85 45.41
N VAL A 63 31.30 -19.68 44.64
CA VAL A 63 30.65 -20.98 45.04
C VAL A 63 29.45 -21.08 46.04
N ALA A 64 28.55 -22.04 45.74
CA ALA A 64 27.61 -22.83 46.58
C ALA A 64 26.13 -22.38 46.82
N SER A 65 25.22 -23.28 46.44
CA SER A 65 23.82 -23.48 46.91
C SER A 65 23.81 -24.45 48.15
N PRO A 66 22.70 -25.02 48.73
CA PRO A 66 21.45 -25.48 48.06
C PRO A 66 20.09 -25.58 48.86
N SER A 67 19.02 -25.95 48.13
CA SER A 67 17.93 -26.92 48.48
C SER A 67 16.74 -26.63 49.44
N SER A 68 15.52 -26.90 48.91
CA SER A 68 14.35 -27.66 49.49
C SER A 68 13.58 -27.20 50.76
N ALA A 69 12.28 -27.47 50.97
CA ALA A 69 11.13 -27.94 50.12
C ALA A 69 9.78 -28.00 50.94
N THR A 70 8.61 -28.09 50.26
CA THR A 70 7.31 -28.75 50.67
C THR A 70 6.55 -28.32 51.97
N GLU A 71 5.22 -28.45 52.18
CA GLU A 71 3.98 -28.68 51.36
C GLU A 71 2.69 -28.65 52.29
N VAL A 72 1.47 -28.76 51.71
CA VAL A 72 0.17 -29.26 52.27
C VAL A 72 -0.89 -28.28 52.85
N THR A 73 -2.17 -28.61 52.55
CA THR A 73 -3.52 -28.02 52.80
C THR A 73 -4.23 -28.59 54.09
N PRO A 74 -5.54 -28.40 54.48
CA PRO A 74 -6.80 -28.18 53.69
C PRO A 74 -7.98 -27.33 54.31
N SER A 75 -9.17 -27.44 53.68
CA SER A 75 -10.49 -26.73 53.85
C SER A 75 -11.40 -27.34 54.97
N PRO A 76 -12.79 -27.25 55.06
CA PRO A 76 -13.89 -26.80 54.13
C PRO A 76 -15.18 -26.09 54.76
N VAL A 77 -16.27 -25.96 53.95
CA VAL A 77 -17.76 -26.03 54.28
C VAL A 77 -18.71 -24.78 54.10
N GLU A 78 -19.57 -24.87 53.06
CA GLU A 78 -21.03 -24.54 52.82
C GLU A 78 -21.85 -23.30 53.32
N ALA A 79 -22.83 -22.91 52.45
CA ALA A 79 -24.27 -22.56 52.73
C ALA A 79 -24.85 -21.15 52.37
N SER A 80 -26.12 -21.14 51.91
CA SER A 80 -27.01 -20.00 51.52
C SER A 80 -28.23 -19.88 52.50
N PRO A 81 -29.34 -19.08 52.34
CA PRO A 81 -29.79 -18.18 51.24
C PRO A 81 -30.61 -16.88 51.62
N SER A 82 -31.07 -16.14 50.58
CA SER A 82 -32.39 -15.43 50.42
C SER A 82 -32.77 -14.06 51.07
N SER A 83 -33.11 -13.10 50.18
CA SER A 83 -34.26 -12.15 50.16
C SER A 83 -34.58 -11.13 51.29
N ALA A 84 -34.70 -9.83 50.94
CA ALA A 84 -35.96 -9.02 50.92
C ALA A 84 -35.74 -7.48 50.81
N SER A 85 -36.68 -6.74 50.18
CA SER A 85 -36.75 -5.25 50.11
C SER A 85 -37.74 -4.67 51.15
N PRO A 86 -37.84 -3.33 51.38
CA PRO A 86 -38.89 -2.57 50.66
C PRO A 86 -38.74 -1.01 50.47
N ALA A 87 -39.40 -0.51 49.41
CA ALA A 87 -40.24 0.72 49.29
C ALA A 87 -39.71 2.18 49.38
N SER A 88 -40.42 3.06 48.65
CA SER A 88 -40.26 4.52 48.45
C SER A 88 -41.27 5.37 49.27
N PRO A 89 -41.23 6.73 49.21
CA PRO A 89 -42.09 7.55 48.31
C PRO A 89 -41.29 8.57 47.45
N GLU A 90 -41.69 9.05 46.25
CA GLU A 90 -42.83 9.93 45.84
C GLU A 90 -42.77 11.39 46.37
N THR A 91 -43.19 12.48 45.68
CA THR A 91 -43.73 12.81 44.31
C THR A 91 -43.57 14.36 44.09
N SER A 92 -43.75 15.05 42.95
CA SER A 92 -43.96 14.79 41.50
C SER A 92 -43.72 16.08 40.65
N SER A 93 -43.76 15.98 39.31
CA SER A 93 -44.13 17.03 38.29
C SER A 93 -43.35 18.36 38.17
N SER A 94 -43.09 18.96 36.99
CA SER A 94 -43.14 18.59 35.55
C SER A 94 -42.56 19.82 34.75
N THR A 95 -42.53 20.01 33.41
CA THR A 95 -43.14 19.38 32.21
C THR A 95 -42.38 19.84 30.94
N ALA A 96 -42.37 19.03 29.87
CA ALA A 96 -42.07 19.38 28.45
C ALA A 96 -40.66 19.93 28.09
N SER A 97 -40.07 19.65 26.91
CA SER A 97 -40.35 18.62 25.88
C SER A 97 -39.17 18.46 24.91
N ASP A 98 -38.83 17.21 24.58
CA ASP A 98 -38.23 16.63 23.34
C ASP A 98 -37.60 17.58 22.30
N THR A 99 -36.39 17.36 21.79
CA THR A 99 -35.93 16.21 20.96
C THR A 99 -34.43 16.38 20.64
N ALA A 100 -33.67 15.44 20.06
CA ALA A 100 -33.63 13.97 20.12
C ALA A 100 -32.33 13.52 19.41
N SER A 101 -31.68 12.45 19.86
CA SER A 101 -30.52 11.85 19.17
C SER A 101 -30.95 10.61 18.36
N PRO A 102 -30.37 10.37 17.17
CA PRO A 102 -30.37 9.06 16.54
C PRO A 102 -28.97 8.43 16.60
N ALA A 103 -28.78 7.47 17.51
CA ALA A 103 -27.72 6.47 17.40
C ALA A 103 -28.41 5.12 17.17
N ALA A 104 -28.40 4.64 15.93
CA ALA A 104 -29.11 3.43 15.55
C ALA A 104 -28.15 2.24 15.47
N LYS A 105 -28.29 1.30 16.41
CA LYS A 105 -27.95 -0.10 16.13
C LYS A 105 -28.94 -0.64 15.07
N PRO A 106 -28.55 -1.63 14.26
CA PRO A 106 -29.52 -2.55 13.70
C PRO A 106 -30.09 -3.39 14.86
N GLU A 107 -31.32 -3.08 15.28
CA GLU A 107 -32.11 -4.01 16.07
C GLU A 107 -32.74 -5.03 15.11
N ASN A 108 -32.57 -6.33 15.38
CA ASN A 108 -33.33 -7.36 14.67
C ASN A 108 -34.83 -7.09 14.88
N PRO A 109 -35.67 -7.12 13.83
CA PRO A 109 -37.11 -6.94 13.98
C PRO A 109 -37.73 -8.17 14.65
N VAL A 110 -37.71 -8.19 15.99
CA VAL A 110 -38.55 -9.09 16.78
C VAL A 110 -39.99 -8.69 16.52
N SER A 111 -40.62 -9.40 15.60
CA SER A 111 -42.05 -9.28 15.36
C SER A 111 -42.78 -9.85 16.58
N ASP A 112 -43.33 -8.96 17.41
CA ASP A 112 -44.33 -9.29 18.44
C ASP A 112 -45.63 -9.76 17.78
N ARG A 113 -45.55 -10.92 17.13
CA ARG A 113 -46.69 -11.65 16.57
C ARG A 113 -47.47 -12.20 17.75
N ALA A 114 -48.71 -11.72 17.92
CA ALA A 114 -49.57 -12.08 19.04
C ALA A 114 -49.60 -13.61 19.26
N ALA A 115 -49.35 -14.03 20.50
CA ALA A 115 -49.08 -15.42 20.84
C ALA A 115 -50.27 -16.34 20.54
N SER A 116 -50.22 -17.05 19.40
CA SER A 116 -50.92 -18.32 19.25
C SER A 116 -50.24 -19.35 20.15
N THR A 117 -51.03 -20.12 20.89
CA THR A 117 -50.52 -21.18 21.78
C THR A 117 -50.22 -22.45 20.99
N GLU A 118 -49.27 -22.34 20.06
CA GLU A 118 -48.78 -23.46 19.25
C GLU A 118 -47.55 -24.10 19.91
N PRO A 119 -47.42 -25.45 19.91
CA PRO A 119 -46.21 -26.14 20.35
C PRO A 119 -45.04 -25.87 19.39
N ALA A 120 -44.29 -24.81 19.66
CA ALA A 120 -43.05 -24.48 18.97
C ALA A 120 -41.87 -25.32 19.51
N VAL A 121 -41.40 -26.28 18.71
CA VAL A 121 -40.18 -27.06 18.97
C VAL A 121 -38.97 -26.28 18.47
N SER A 122 -38.04 -25.94 19.36
CA SER A 122 -36.74 -25.39 18.96
C SER A 122 -35.70 -26.52 18.85
N LEU A 123 -35.10 -26.67 17.68
CA LEU A 123 -33.96 -27.55 17.42
C LEU A 123 -32.64 -26.91 17.87
N THR A 124 -31.57 -27.69 17.89
CA THR A 124 -30.22 -27.16 18.18
C THR A 124 -29.77 -26.28 17.01
N ASN A 125 -29.27 -25.08 17.29
CA ASN A 125 -28.67 -24.22 16.27
C ASN A 125 -27.46 -24.92 15.60
N SER A 126 -27.14 -24.55 14.36
CA SER A 126 -25.98 -25.12 13.65
C SER A 126 -25.29 -24.04 12.80
N THR A 127 -23.96 -24.08 12.72
CA THR A 127 -23.24 -23.31 11.71
C THR A 127 -23.42 -23.97 10.35
N ILE A 128 -23.43 -23.18 9.26
CA ILE A 128 -23.39 -23.67 7.88
C ILE A 128 -22.23 -22.97 7.16
N TYR A 129 -21.37 -23.73 6.49
CA TYR A 129 -20.25 -23.21 5.71
C TYR A 129 -20.61 -23.09 4.23
N MET A 130 -20.69 -21.85 3.73
CA MET A 130 -21.20 -21.52 2.40
C MET A 130 -20.32 -22.05 1.24
N SER A 131 -19.09 -22.48 1.51
CA SER A 131 -18.20 -23.17 0.57
C SER A 131 -18.12 -24.70 0.76
N GLU A 132 -18.92 -25.30 1.65
CA GLU A 132 -18.82 -26.73 1.99
C GLU A 132 -20.18 -27.45 1.80
N LYS A 133 -20.16 -28.79 1.72
CA LYS A 133 -21.37 -29.63 1.72
C LYS A 133 -21.57 -30.21 3.11
N GLU A 134 -22.78 -30.08 3.65
CA GLU A 134 -23.11 -30.57 4.99
C GLU A 134 -24.35 -31.46 4.97
N LYS A 135 -24.41 -32.43 5.90
CA LYS A 135 -25.60 -33.23 6.17
C LYS A 135 -25.82 -33.26 7.69
N LEU A 136 -26.82 -32.52 8.15
CA LEU A 136 -27.16 -32.35 9.55
C LEU A 136 -28.36 -33.23 9.92
N THR A 137 -28.47 -33.64 11.19
CA THR A 137 -29.59 -34.47 11.67
C THR A 137 -30.10 -33.99 13.03
N ASP A 138 -31.43 -33.88 13.17
CA ASP A 138 -32.13 -33.60 14.42
C ASP A 138 -33.29 -34.60 14.62
N THR A 139 -33.71 -34.84 15.87
CA THR A 139 -34.87 -35.70 16.18
C THR A 139 -35.91 -34.91 16.99
N VAL A 140 -37.13 -34.80 16.47
CA VAL A 140 -38.28 -34.24 17.20
C VAL A 140 -39.09 -35.36 17.85
N LYS A 141 -39.21 -35.30 19.18
CA LYS A 141 -39.87 -36.35 19.99
C LYS A 141 -41.38 -36.39 19.82
N ASP A 142 -41.92 -37.60 19.73
CA ASP A 142 -43.37 -37.89 19.60
C ASP A 142 -44.08 -37.17 18.43
N GLN A 143 -43.37 -36.89 17.32
CA GLN A 143 -43.91 -36.21 16.12
C GLN A 143 -43.86 -37.03 14.81
N ALA A 144 -43.73 -38.36 14.85
CA ALA A 144 -43.71 -39.20 13.63
C ALA A 144 -44.95 -39.01 12.72
N GLN A 145 -46.09 -38.55 13.24
CA GLN A 145 -47.28 -38.17 12.46
C GLN A 145 -47.07 -36.97 11.50
N ALA A 146 -46.04 -36.15 11.72
CA ALA A 146 -45.74 -34.96 10.93
C ALA A 146 -44.89 -35.25 9.68
N ALA A 147 -44.13 -36.35 9.65
CA ALA A 147 -43.30 -36.72 8.50
C ALA A 147 -44.12 -36.86 7.21
N GLY A 148 -43.71 -36.11 6.18
CA GLY A 148 -44.36 -35.95 4.89
C GLY A 148 -45.41 -34.83 4.86
N LYS A 149 -45.40 -33.89 5.81
CA LYS A 149 -46.43 -32.83 5.94
C LYS A 149 -45.92 -31.46 6.34
N ILE A 150 -44.64 -31.30 6.64
CA ILE A 150 -44.11 -30.03 7.13
C ILE A 150 -43.75 -29.16 5.93
N SER A 151 -44.26 -27.93 5.88
CA SER A 151 -43.82 -26.91 4.93
C SER A 151 -42.65 -26.15 5.53
N TRP A 152 -41.51 -26.16 4.85
CA TRP A 152 -40.27 -25.54 5.32
C TRP A 152 -40.02 -24.19 4.65
N THR A 153 -39.67 -23.20 5.45
CA THR A 153 -39.17 -21.90 5.01
C THR A 153 -37.82 -21.59 5.65
N LEU A 154 -37.00 -20.81 4.95
CA LEU A 154 -35.78 -20.18 5.46
C LEU A 154 -35.92 -18.67 5.21
N ASP A 155 -35.80 -17.86 6.27
CA ASP A 155 -36.04 -16.42 6.24
C ASP A 155 -37.36 -16.04 5.55
N ASP A 156 -38.45 -16.67 6.02
CA ASP A 156 -39.83 -16.55 5.53
C ASP A 156 -40.06 -16.94 4.05
N LYS A 157 -39.06 -17.46 3.34
CA LYS A 157 -39.18 -17.97 1.95
C LYS A 157 -39.20 -19.50 1.87
N PRO A 158 -39.96 -20.13 0.96
CA PRO A 158 -39.87 -21.57 0.69
C PRO A 158 -38.45 -22.01 0.33
N LEU A 159 -38.07 -23.24 0.68
CA LEU A 159 -36.73 -23.77 0.39
C LEU A 159 -36.45 -23.89 -1.13
N GLU A 160 -37.48 -23.99 -1.96
CA GLU A 160 -37.37 -24.03 -3.42
C GLU A 160 -36.91 -22.69 -4.03
N GLU A 161 -37.07 -21.58 -3.30
CA GLU A 161 -36.51 -20.27 -3.64
C GLU A 161 -35.05 -20.11 -3.19
N TRP A 162 -34.63 -20.87 -2.18
CA TRP A 162 -33.24 -20.90 -1.71
C TRP A 162 -32.40 -21.85 -2.56
N LYS A 163 -31.72 -21.26 -3.54
CA LYS A 163 -30.88 -21.96 -4.52
C LYS A 163 -29.40 -21.65 -4.35
N THR A 164 -28.55 -22.47 -4.96
CA THR A 164 -27.11 -22.24 -5.06
C THR A 164 -26.77 -21.21 -6.14
N TRP A 165 -25.62 -20.56 -5.98
CA TRP A 165 -25.18 -19.43 -6.79
C TRP A 165 -24.85 -19.80 -8.24
N ASP A 166 -25.38 -18.98 -9.12
CA ASP A 166 -25.11 -19.04 -10.54
C ASP A 166 -24.10 -17.99 -10.96
N MET A 167 -22.88 -18.46 -11.21
CA MET A 167 -21.75 -17.64 -11.62
C MET A 167 -21.99 -16.93 -12.96
N GLU A 168 -22.83 -17.48 -13.85
CA GLU A 168 -23.13 -16.90 -15.16
C GLU A 168 -24.13 -15.74 -15.05
N THR A 169 -25.17 -15.88 -14.22
CA THR A 169 -26.24 -14.87 -14.09
C THR A 169 -26.03 -13.88 -12.94
N GLY A 170 -25.20 -14.21 -11.95
CA GLY A 170 -25.01 -13.41 -10.74
C GLY A 170 -26.18 -13.52 -9.75
N THR A 171 -26.91 -14.65 -9.75
CA THR A 171 -28.10 -14.84 -8.91
C THR A 171 -28.17 -16.25 -8.31
N LEU A 172 -29.03 -16.45 -7.31
CA LEU A 172 -29.35 -17.78 -6.78
C LEU A 172 -30.34 -18.49 -7.70
N SER A 173 -29.87 -19.09 -8.81
CA SER A 173 -30.74 -19.68 -9.84
C SER A 173 -30.58 -21.19 -10.08
N LYS A 174 -29.53 -21.85 -9.56
CA LYS A 174 -29.24 -23.28 -9.82
C LYS A 174 -30.08 -24.25 -8.97
N ASP A 175 -29.44 -25.23 -8.34
CA ASP A 175 -30.06 -26.28 -7.53
C ASP A 175 -30.61 -25.70 -6.22
N PRO A 176 -31.59 -26.34 -5.56
CA PRO A 176 -31.91 -26.07 -4.16
C PRO A 176 -30.64 -26.17 -3.27
N PHE A 177 -30.47 -25.19 -2.39
CA PHE A 177 -29.32 -25.08 -1.48
C PHE A 177 -29.50 -25.92 -0.21
N ILE A 178 -30.72 -26.00 0.33
CA ILE A 178 -31.10 -26.87 1.44
C ILE A 178 -32.29 -27.74 1.04
N THR A 179 -32.23 -29.03 1.35
CA THR A 179 -33.37 -29.97 1.28
C THR A 179 -33.54 -30.73 2.58
N VAL A 180 -34.78 -31.05 2.96
CA VAL A 180 -35.10 -31.77 4.21
C VAL A 180 -35.68 -33.15 3.90
N GLU A 181 -35.09 -34.21 4.46
CA GLU A 181 -35.65 -35.56 4.46
C GLU A 181 -36.37 -35.83 5.79
N GLU A 182 -37.65 -36.19 5.74
CA GLU A 182 -38.50 -36.44 6.93
C GLU A 182 -38.75 -37.94 7.13
N ASN A 183 -38.15 -38.52 8.17
CA ASN A 183 -38.20 -39.95 8.45
C ASN A 183 -38.94 -40.27 9.76
N LYS A 184 -39.60 -41.43 9.82
CA LYS A 184 -40.35 -41.88 11.02
C LYS A 184 -39.53 -42.91 11.78
N ASN A 185 -39.17 -42.61 13.02
CA ASN A 185 -38.36 -43.47 13.89
C ASN A 185 -39.14 -43.81 15.16
N GLY A 186 -39.99 -44.85 15.07
CA GLY A 186 -40.94 -45.18 16.14
C GLY A 186 -42.00 -44.08 16.30
N ASN A 187 -42.01 -43.43 17.47
CA ASN A 187 -42.84 -42.25 17.73
C ASN A 187 -42.21 -40.95 17.23
N ASP A 188 -40.91 -40.94 16.93
CA ASP A 188 -40.15 -39.73 16.67
C ASP A 188 -40.08 -39.38 15.18
N LEU A 189 -39.91 -38.08 14.91
CA LEU A 189 -39.61 -37.53 13.59
C LEU A 189 -38.09 -37.29 13.53
N ASP A 190 -37.38 -38.05 12.71
CA ASP A 190 -36.00 -37.77 12.37
C ASP A 190 -35.97 -36.85 11.14
N LEU A 191 -35.21 -35.76 11.26
CA LEU A 191 -35.02 -34.75 10.24
C LEU A 191 -33.57 -34.82 9.76
N THR A 192 -33.38 -34.91 8.45
CA THR A 192 -32.06 -34.78 7.82
C THR A 192 -32.05 -33.54 6.95
N PHE A 193 -31.11 -32.64 7.16
CA PHE A 193 -30.91 -31.44 6.33
C PHE A 193 -29.68 -31.65 5.45
N ASP A 194 -29.88 -31.82 4.15
CA ASP A 194 -28.81 -31.87 3.15
C ASP A 194 -28.58 -30.47 2.61
N VAL A 195 -27.35 -29.98 2.74
CA VAL A 195 -26.94 -28.62 2.42
C VAL A 195 -25.79 -28.68 1.40
N LYS A 196 -25.94 -27.93 0.30
CA LYS A 196 -24.91 -27.75 -0.72
C LYS A 196 -24.07 -26.51 -0.44
N GLU A 197 -22.95 -26.36 -1.14
CA GLU A 197 -22.23 -25.10 -1.16
C GLU A 197 -23.14 -24.01 -1.73
N LEU A 198 -23.37 -22.92 -0.98
CA LEU A 198 -24.17 -21.79 -1.47
C LEU A 198 -23.48 -21.12 -2.67
N PHE A 199 -22.15 -21.03 -2.65
CA PHE A 199 -21.35 -20.38 -3.69
C PHE A 199 -20.43 -21.33 -4.50
N GLY A 200 -20.33 -22.60 -4.10
CA GLY A 200 -19.27 -23.51 -4.55
C GLY A 200 -18.03 -23.45 -3.66
N GLU A 201 -17.09 -24.37 -3.88
CA GLU A 201 -15.90 -24.55 -3.02
C GLU A 201 -14.92 -23.36 -3.00
N ASP A 202 -15.00 -22.41 -3.92
CA ASP A 202 -14.04 -21.30 -4.04
C ASP A 202 -14.73 -19.93 -4.02
N LEU A 203 -14.59 -19.23 -2.90
CA LEU A 203 -15.16 -17.88 -2.72
C LEU A 203 -14.27 -16.78 -3.33
N SER A 204 -13.15 -17.10 -3.98
CA SER A 204 -12.23 -16.10 -4.55
C SER A 204 -12.68 -15.54 -5.89
N LEU A 205 -13.61 -16.21 -6.57
CA LEU A 205 -13.96 -15.97 -7.96
C LEU A 205 -14.61 -14.59 -8.18
N ARG A 206 -14.15 -13.88 -9.22
CA ARG A 206 -14.57 -12.51 -9.55
C ARG A 206 -15.42 -12.38 -10.84
N THR A 207 -15.36 -13.37 -11.74
CA THR A 207 -15.80 -13.22 -13.15
C THR A 207 -16.54 -14.47 -13.67
N PRO A 208 -17.67 -14.32 -14.41
CA PRO A 208 -18.29 -13.05 -14.82
C PRO A 208 -19.08 -12.32 -13.72
N ASN A 209 -19.29 -12.93 -12.54
CA ASN A 209 -19.92 -12.27 -11.39
C ASN A 209 -19.08 -12.44 -10.10
N ASN A 210 -19.12 -11.48 -9.19
CA ASN A 210 -18.12 -11.37 -8.12
C ASN A 210 -18.55 -12.06 -6.80
N ILE A 211 -18.26 -13.35 -6.65
CA ILE A 211 -18.49 -14.11 -5.40
C ILE A 211 -17.70 -13.50 -4.25
N ARG A 212 -16.41 -13.17 -4.47
CA ARG A 212 -15.48 -12.61 -3.48
C ARG A 212 -16.00 -11.35 -2.80
N ARG A 213 -16.88 -10.60 -3.45
CA ARG A 213 -17.61 -9.45 -2.88
C ARG A 213 -19.01 -9.78 -2.37
N THR A 214 -19.68 -10.79 -2.93
CA THR A 214 -21.11 -11.10 -2.64
C THR A 214 -21.32 -11.96 -1.40
N TYR A 215 -20.41 -12.90 -1.07
CA TYR A 215 -20.66 -13.88 0.00
C TYR A 215 -20.91 -13.25 1.39
N ARG A 216 -20.32 -12.08 1.68
CA ARG A 216 -20.52 -11.39 2.99
C ARG A 216 -21.95 -10.89 3.21
N ASN A 217 -22.77 -10.76 2.17
CA ASN A 217 -24.19 -10.40 2.29
C ASN A 217 -25.06 -11.53 2.86
N TYR A 218 -24.48 -12.73 3.04
CA TYR A 218 -25.13 -13.95 3.52
C TYR A 218 -24.45 -14.51 4.79
N ILE A 219 -23.77 -13.66 5.56
CA ILE A 219 -23.19 -14.04 6.87
C ILE A 219 -24.16 -13.60 7.98
N GLY A 220 -24.52 -14.50 8.88
CA GLY A 220 -25.36 -14.20 10.04
C GLY A 220 -26.32 -15.31 10.43
N GLU A 221 -27.30 -14.98 11.28
CA GLU A 221 -28.37 -15.89 11.69
C GLU A 221 -29.50 -15.93 10.64
N HIS A 222 -29.70 -17.09 10.04
CA HIS A 222 -30.81 -17.41 9.13
C HIS A 222 -31.78 -18.37 9.83
N VAL A 223 -33.08 -18.13 9.69
CA VAL A 223 -34.12 -18.81 10.48
C VAL A 223 -34.87 -19.83 9.64
N LEU A 224 -34.61 -21.11 9.88
CA LEU A 224 -35.38 -22.22 9.33
C LEU A 224 -36.63 -22.46 10.19
N VAL A 225 -37.80 -22.49 9.56
CA VAL A 225 -39.10 -22.80 10.18
C VAL A 225 -39.79 -23.91 9.40
N GLY A 226 -40.22 -24.96 10.09
CA GLY A 226 -41.07 -26.02 9.55
C GLY A 226 -42.45 -25.96 10.19
N THR A 227 -43.51 -25.78 9.41
CA THR A 227 -44.89 -25.71 9.92
C THR A 227 -45.77 -26.83 9.35
N SER A 228 -46.45 -27.58 10.22
CA SER A 228 -47.52 -28.52 9.86
C SER A 228 -48.86 -27.99 10.41
N ALA A 229 -49.63 -27.37 9.52
CA ALA A 229 -50.90 -26.72 9.85
C ALA A 229 -52.02 -27.72 10.23
N ASP A 230 -51.90 -28.99 9.86
CA ASP A 230 -52.85 -30.05 10.23
C ASP A 230 -52.62 -30.64 11.63
N LEU A 231 -51.43 -30.40 12.21
CA LEU A 231 -51.05 -30.82 13.57
C LEU A 231 -50.88 -29.64 14.54
N GLY A 232 -50.86 -28.40 14.05
CA GLY A 232 -50.52 -27.21 14.84
C GLY A 232 -49.07 -27.21 15.30
N LEU A 233 -48.17 -27.88 14.57
CA LEU A 233 -46.76 -28.04 14.92
C LEU A 233 -45.93 -26.98 14.20
N THR A 234 -45.10 -26.26 14.96
CA THR A 234 -44.04 -25.42 14.43
C THR A 234 -42.69 -25.93 14.94
N ILE A 235 -41.72 -26.09 14.06
CA ILE A 235 -40.34 -26.47 14.34
C ILE A 235 -39.44 -25.29 13.92
N ARG A 236 -38.47 -24.89 14.74
CA ARG A 236 -37.55 -23.78 14.45
C ARG A 236 -36.11 -24.19 14.66
N LYS A 237 -35.22 -23.82 13.74
CA LYS A 237 -33.76 -23.99 13.83
C LYS A 237 -33.09 -22.72 13.35
N ILE A 238 -32.03 -22.25 14.03
CA ILE A 238 -31.19 -21.17 13.49
C ILE A 238 -29.97 -21.79 12.82
N PHE A 239 -29.73 -21.41 11.57
CA PHE A 239 -28.46 -21.63 10.90
C PHE A 239 -27.61 -20.37 11.01
N ASN A 240 -26.35 -20.49 11.43
CA ASN A 240 -25.39 -19.40 11.41
C ASN A 240 -24.51 -19.54 10.17
N PHE A 241 -24.73 -18.74 9.13
CA PHE A 241 -23.99 -18.85 7.89
C PHE A 241 -22.61 -18.23 8.01
N ARG A 242 -21.58 -18.98 7.60
CA ARG A 242 -20.17 -18.60 7.58
C ARG A 242 -19.56 -18.93 6.22
N PRO A 243 -18.52 -18.22 5.76
CA PRO A 243 -17.85 -18.55 4.51
C PRO A 243 -17.21 -19.95 4.56
N TYR A 244 -16.39 -20.17 5.58
CA TYR A 244 -15.73 -21.43 5.94
C TYR A 244 -15.43 -21.45 7.45
N LYS A 245 -14.96 -22.57 7.97
CA LYS A 245 -14.85 -22.85 9.41
C LYS A 245 -13.94 -21.93 10.23
N ASP A 246 -12.76 -21.57 9.74
CA ASP A 246 -11.81 -20.72 10.47
C ASP A 246 -11.93 -19.21 10.12
N PHE A 247 -13.00 -18.79 9.41
CA PHE A 247 -13.27 -17.39 9.04
C PHE A 247 -13.64 -16.48 10.24
N HIS A 248 -13.09 -15.27 10.26
CA HIS A 248 -13.50 -14.17 11.14
C HIS A 248 -13.87 -12.89 10.33
N THR A 249 -14.80 -12.07 10.81
CA THR A 249 -14.81 -10.64 10.43
C THR A 249 -13.69 -9.87 11.16
N HIS A 250 -13.39 -8.64 10.74
CA HIS A 250 -12.46 -7.74 11.42
C HIS A 250 -12.68 -7.67 12.95
N GLU A 251 -13.93 -7.46 13.39
CA GLU A 251 -14.30 -7.35 14.80
C GLU A 251 -14.14 -8.69 15.55
N GLU A 252 -14.40 -9.81 14.87
CA GLU A 252 -14.23 -11.15 15.43
C GLU A 252 -12.75 -11.54 15.53
N MET A 253 -11.91 -11.13 14.57
CA MET A 253 -10.45 -11.24 14.62
C MET A 253 -9.93 -10.43 15.81
N LEU A 254 -10.33 -9.17 15.95
CA LEU A 254 -9.95 -8.31 17.08
C LEU A 254 -10.36 -8.90 18.45
N ALA A 255 -11.53 -9.54 18.54
CA ALA A 255 -11.94 -10.27 19.73
C ALA A 255 -11.13 -11.57 19.95
N SER A 256 -10.82 -12.30 18.88
CA SER A 256 -10.07 -13.56 18.89
C SER A 256 -8.61 -13.37 19.34
N ILE A 257 -7.96 -12.27 18.94
CA ILE A 257 -6.58 -11.96 19.36
C ILE A 257 -6.49 -11.53 20.83
N GLU A 258 -7.39 -10.70 21.33
CA GLU A 258 -7.43 -10.34 22.76
C GLU A 258 -7.80 -11.55 23.63
N LYS A 259 -8.71 -12.43 23.16
CA LYS A 259 -8.99 -13.72 23.79
C LYS A 259 -7.75 -14.61 23.83
N SER A 260 -7.03 -14.75 22.71
CA SER A 260 -5.81 -15.58 22.62
C SER A 260 -4.70 -15.10 23.56
N LYS A 261 -4.61 -13.79 23.80
CA LYS A 261 -3.73 -13.15 24.79
C LYS A 261 -4.19 -13.39 26.23
N ALA A 262 -5.50 -13.42 26.49
CA ALA A 262 -6.06 -13.73 27.81
C ALA A 262 -5.98 -15.24 28.18
N GLU A 263 -6.07 -16.12 27.19
CA GLU A 263 -5.94 -17.59 27.32
C GLU A 263 -4.48 -18.08 27.16
N ALA A 264 -3.51 -17.16 27.06
CA ALA A 264 -2.11 -17.47 26.82
C ALA A 264 -1.46 -18.32 27.93
N LYS A 265 -0.48 -19.14 27.54
CA LYS A 265 0.34 -19.90 28.48
C LYS A 265 1.23 -18.97 29.30
N THR A 266 1.39 -19.28 30.59
CA THR A 266 2.21 -18.51 31.54
C THR A 266 3.72 -18.76 31.46
N ASP A 267 4.16 -19.62 30.54
CA ASP A 267 5.57 -19.94 30.26
C ASP A 267 6.22 -19.02 29.21
N ARG A 268 5.44 -18.06 28.67
CA ARG A 268 5.83 -17.15 27.59
C ARG A 268 5.22 -15.76 27.75
N LEU A 269 5.73 -14.81 26.99
CA LEU A 269 5.17 -13.47 26.82
C LEU A 269 4.29 -13.43 25.57
N VAL A 270 3.03 -13.00 25.73
CA VAL A 270 2.11 -12.68 24.63
C VAL A 270 1.69 -11.22 24.74
N GLN A 271 1.87 -10.45 23.67
CA GLN A 271 1.53 -9.02 23.60
C GLN A 271 0.73 -8.72 22.32
N LEU A 272 0.01 -7.60 22.36
CA LEU A 272 -0.62 -6.97 21.20
C LEU A 272 -0.16 -5.51 21.16
N GLU A 273 0.41 -5.08 20.03
CA GLU A 273 0.87 -3.72 19.76
C GLU A 273 -0.05 -3.07 18.72
N THR A 274 -0.44 -1.81 18.91
CA THR A 274 -0.98 -0.99 17.80
C THR A 274 0.21 -0.36 17.10
N LEU A 275 0.52 -0.81 15.88
CA LEU A 275 1.66 -0.29 15.10
C LEU A 275 1.42 1.14 14.60
N GLY A 276 0.17 1.46 14.25
CA GLY A 276 -0.21 2.71 13.62
C GLY A 276 -1.71 2.78 13.31
N LYS A 277 -2.05 3.66 12.36
CA LYS A 277 -3.42 3.97 11.95
C LYS A 277 -3.55 3.94 10.43
N SER A 278 -4.65 3.35 9.94
CA SER A 278 -5.07 3.46 8.54
C SER A 278 -5.56 4.87 8.19
N ALA A 279 -5.80 5.11 6.90
CA ALA A 279 -6.33 6.37 6.38
C ALA A 279 -7.72 6.72 6.92
N GLN A 280 -8.59 5.73 7.23
CA GLN A 280 -9.86 5.96 7.95
C GLN A 280 -9.72 5.86 9.49
N GLY A 281 -8.52 5.64 10.02
CA GLY A 281 -8.22 5.72 11.45
C GLY A 281 -8.49 4.44 12.27
N ARG A 282 -8.59 3.26 11.65
CA ARG A 282 -8.59 1.96 12.35
C ARG A 282 -7.19 1.65 12.90
N ASP A 283 -7.13 0.84 13.97
CA ASP A 283 -5.86 0.37 14.54
C ASP A 283 -5.24 -0.69 13.64
N MET A 284 -3.96 -0.52 13.28
CA MET A 284 -3.15 -1.60 12.73
C MET A 284 -2.57 -2.42 13.88
N LYS A 285 -2.91 -3.71 13.96
CA LYS A 285 -2.61 -4.58 15.11
C LYS A 285 -1.55 -5.62 14.76
N MET A 286 -0.56 -5.77 15.65
CA MET A 286 0.43 -6.84 15.58
C MET A 286 0.48 -7.64 16.89
N GLY A 287 0.44 -8.97 16.78
CA GLY A 287 0.69 -9.90 17.88
C GLY A 287 2.19 -10.22 18.01
N ILE A 288 2.66 -10.30 19.25
CA ILE A 288 4.04 -10.71 19.57
C ILE A 288 3.97 -11.92 20.50
N VAL A 289 4.69 -12.98 20.17
CA VAL A 289 4.94 -14.12 21.07
C VAL A 289 6.45 -14.29 21.25
N SER A 290 6.92 -14.13 22.48
CA SER A 290 8.34 -14.22 22.89
C SER A 290 8.45 -15.09 24.14
N LYS A 291 9.65 -15.56 24.49
CA LYS A 291 9.89 -16.22 25.77
C LYS A 291 9.58 -15.31 26.96
N ASP A 292 10.11 -14.09 26.90
CA ASP A 292 10.06 -13.09 27.96
C ASP A 292 10.31 -11.68 27.40
N GLN A 293 10.08 -10.64 28.20
CA GLN A 293 10.34 -9.25 27.83
C GLN A 293 11.84 -9.01 27.64
N ALA A 294 12.69 -9.61 28.49
CA ALA A 294 14.14 -9.50 28.40
C ALA A 294 14.70 -9.98 27.05
N SER A 295 14.06 -10.96 26.41
CA SER A 295 14.41 -11.43 25.06
C SER A 295 14.07 -10.41 23.97
N ILE A 296 12.97 -9.66 24.11
CA ILE A 296 12.63 -8.54 23.22
C ILE A 296 13.63 -7.39 23.44
N ASP A 297 13.85 -7.02 24.71
CA ASP A 297 14.73 -5.92 25.09
C ASP A 297 16.18 -6.20 24.64
N HIS A 298 16.69 -7.41 24.86
CA HIS A 298 18.02 -7.81 24.39
C HIS A 298 18.10 -7.83 22.87
N TYR A 299 17.05 -8.26 22.17
CA TYR A 299 17.03 -8.21 20.71
C TYR A 299 17.13 -6.77 20.18
N LEU A 300 16.26 -5.88 20.66
CA LEU A 300 16.15 -4.50 20.16
C LEU A 300 17.30 -3.59 20.61
N SER A 301 17.86 -3.79 21.81
CA SER A 301 18.94 -2.95 22.36
C SER A 301 20.36 -3.46 22.09
N SER A 302 20.53 -4.76 21.81
CA SER A 302 21.84 -5.40 21.68
C SER A 302 21.99 -6.18 20.38
N THR A 303 21.16 -7.20 20.12
CA THR A 303 21.35 -8.10 18.97
C THR A 303 21.20 -7.38 17.62
N ASN A 304 20.09 -6.67 17.40
CA ASN A 304 19.85 -5.97 16.13
C ASN A 304 20.83 -4.80 15.90
N PRO A 305 21.09 -3.89 16.87
CA PRO A 305 22.08 -2.83 16.70
C PRO A 305 23.50 -3.35 16.44
N LYS A 306 23.93 -4.44 17.11
CA LYS A 306 25.24 -5.05 16.87
C LYS A 306 25.30 -5.72 15.49
N ALA A 307 24.24 -6.36 15.02
CA ALA A 307 24.23 -6.97 13.68
C ALA A 307 24.44 -5.92 12.58
N LEU A 308 23.81 -4.75 12.73
CA LEU A 308 23.88 -3.64 11.77
C LEU A 308 25.22 -2.85 11.81
N THR A 309 26.02 -2.96 12.87
CA THR A 309 27.22 -2.11 13.10
C THR A 309 28.52 -2.87 13.36
N LYS A 310 28.44 -4.10 13.88
CA LYS A 310 29.56 -4.94 14.34
C LYS A 310 29.40 -6.43 13.92
N PRO A 311 28.97 -6.76 12.69
CA PRO A 311 28.69 -8.16 12.33
C PRO A 311 29.92 -9.07 12.37
N SER A 312 31.13 -8.54 12.21
CA SER A 312 32.39 -9.28 12.38
C SER A 312 32.62 -9.76 13.82
N GLU A 313 32.26 -8.95 14.83
CA GLU A 313 32.32 -9.34 16.25
C GLU A 313 31.28 -10.42 16.56
N MET A 314 30.08 -10.32 15.97
CA MET A 314 29.03 -11.33 16.13
C MET A 314 29.36 -12.64 15.41
N LEU A 315 29.97 -12.61 14.22
CA LEU A 315 30.41 -13.81 13.50
C LEU A 315 31.47 -14.59 14.30
N ALA A 316 32.39 -13.88 14.97
CA ALA A 316 33.34 -14.52 15.88
C ALA A 316 32.64 -15.16 17.09
N ALA A 317 31.77 -14.42 17.79
CA ALA A 317 31.03 -14.92 18.95
C ALA A 317 30.08 -16.08 18.61
N LEU A 318 29.51 -16.09 17.41
CA LEU A 318 28.66 -17.17 16.89
C LEU A 318 29.48 -18.44 16.63
N LYS A 319 30.62 -18.31 15.93
CA LYS A 319 31.56 -19.41 15.68
C LYS A 319 32.11 -20.03 16.96
N ASP A 320 32.43 -19.20 17.95
CA ASP A 320 32.93 -19.64 19.27
C ASP A 320 31.79 -20.10 20.21
N LYS A 321 30.53 -20.04 19.74
CA LYS A 321 29.29 -20.44 20.46
C LYS A 321 29.08 -19.72 21.80
N THR A 322 29.50 -18.46 21.88
CA THR A 322 29.34 -17.58 23.05
C THR A 322 28.23 -16.53 22.87
N LEU A 323 27.59 -16.47 21.69
CA LEU A 323 26.53 -15.51 21.38
C LEU A 323 25.16 -16.03 21.84
N ASP A 324 24.56 -15.40 22.85
CA ASP A 324 23.11 -15.49 23.10
C ASP A 324 22.39 -14.56 22.12
N TYR A 325 21.43 -15.09 21.38
CA TYR A 325 20.62 -14.34 20.42
C TYR A 325 19.26 -15.01 20.20
N LYS A 326 18.31 -14.24 19.67
CA LYS A 326 17.08 -14.75 19.07
C LYS A 326 16.83 -14.03 17.75
N LEU A 327 16.05 -14.64 16.86
CA LEU A 327 15.72 -14.11 15.54
C LEU A 327 14.21 -13.86 15.45
N PRO A 328 13.73 -12.66 15.10
CA PRO A 328 12.31 -12.46 14.89
C PRO A 328 11.84 -13.16 13.61
N VAL A 329 10.60 -13.65 13.58
CA VAL A 329 9.96 -14.25 12.40
C VAL A 329 8.62 -13.55 12.22
N LEU A 330 8.37 -13.02 11.02
CA LEU A 330 7.17 -12.24 10.72
C LEU A 330 6.23 -13.03 9.81
N VAL A 331 4.94 -13.06 10.18
CA VAL A 331 3.83 -13.47 9.32
C VAL A 331 2.97 -12.24 9.06
N HIS A 332 2.63 -12.00 7.79
CA HIS A 332 2.04 -10.75 7.29
C HIS A 332 0.90 -11.03 6.29
N ASN A 333 -0.02 -10.07 6.11
CA ASN A 333 -0.99 -10.06 5.02
C ASN A 333 -1.15 -8.63 4.48
N THR A 334 -0.88 -8.45 3.19
CA THR A 334 -0.97 -7.13 2.54
C THR A 334 -2.36 -6.80 1.97
N HIS A 335 -3.14 -7.76 1.42
CA HIS A 335 -4.50 -7.47 0.93
C HIS A 335 -5.59 -8.14 1.78
N ALA A 336 -6.58 -7.37 2.21
CA ALA A 336 -7.57 -7.84 3.17
C ALA A 336 -8.78 -8.58 2.58
N ASP A 337 -9.04 -8.48 1.26
CA ASP A 337 -10.03 -9.35 0.59
C ASP A 337 -9.47 -10.75 0.23
N GLU A 338 -8.25 -11.05 0.66
CA GLU A 338 -7.58 -12.37 0.64
C GLU A 338 -7.76 -13.05 1.99
N GLN A 339 -8.99 -12.99 2.52
CA GLN A 339 -9.34 -13.24 3.91
C GLN A 339 -8.66 -14.44 4.61
N PRO A 340 -8.47 -15.63 3.97
CA PRO A 340 -7.82 -16.73 4.67
C PRO A 340 -6.40 -16.39 5.14
N GLY A 341 -5.71 -15.40 4.54
CA GLY A 341 -4.43 -14.88 5.04
C GLY A 341 -4.54 -14.29 6.45
N ILE A 342 -5.52 -13.41 6.69
CA ILE A 342 -5.82 -12.82 8.01
C ILE A 342 -6.17 -13.93 9.01
N ASP A 343 -7.00 -14.90 8.59
CA ASP A 343 -7.40 -16.02 9.45
C ASP A 343 -6.22 -16.94 9.78
N ILE A 344 -5.33 -17.24 8.82
CA ILE A 344 -4.09 -18.01 9.06
C ILE A 344 -3.23 -17.32 10.12
N ILE A 345 -3.02 -16.00 10.01
CA ILE A 345 -2.18 -15.23 10.95
C ILE A 345 -2.82 -15.24 12.34
N THR A 346 -4.14 -15.04 12.41
CA THR A 346 -4.94 -15.09 13.65
C THR A 346 -4.87 -16.48 14.31
N GLY A 347 -5.05 -17.55 13.53
CA GLY A 347 -4.99 -18.93 13.98
C GLY A 347 -3.59 -19.39 14.39
N LEU A 348 -2.53 -18.87 13.74
CA LEU A 348 -1.14 -19.08 14.14
C LEU A 348 -0.80 -18.33 15.42
N PHE A 349 -1.17 -17.05 15.55
CA PHE A 349 -1.00 -16.29 16.79
C PHE A 349 -1.67 -17.01 17.97
N ARG A 350 -2.93 -17.44 17.81
CA ARG A 350 -3.62 -18.29 18.80
C ARG A 350 -2.81 -19.54 19.11
N THR A 351 -2.39 -20.30 18.10
CA THR A 351 -1.59 -21.54 18.29
C THR A 351 -0.33 -21.28 19.13
N PHE A 352 0.42 -20.21 18.83
CA PHE A 352 1.66 -19.88 19.53
C PHE A 352 1.44 -19.27 20.91
N ALA A 353 0.30 -18.64 21.17
CA ALA A 353 -0.11 -18.15 22.49
C ALA A 353 -0.62 -19.27 23.41
N THR A 354 -1.50 -20.16 22.92
CA THR A 354 -2.27 -21.09 23.76
C THR A 354 -1.75 -22.52 23.80
N GLU A 355 -0.96 -22.99 22.83
CA GLU A 355 -0.55 -24.40 22.76
C GLU A 355 0.90 -24.64 23.22
N ASN A 356 1.19 -25.84 23.74
CA ASN A 356 2.56 -26.23 24.05
C ASN A 356 3.31 -26.74 22.81
N GLN A 357 2.60 -27.43 21.92
CA GLN A 357 3.16 -28.06 20.72
C GLN A 357 2.17 -27.97 19.57
N VAL A 358 2.67 -27.91 18.33
CA VAL A 358 1.86 -27.97 17.11
C VAL A 358 2.42 -29.05 16.19
N SER A 359 1.55 -29.87 15.61
CA SER A 359 1.94 -30.95 14.69
C SER A 359 1.31 -30.76 13.32
N PHE A 360 2.05 -31.13 12.27
CA PHE A 360 1.63 -31.06 10.87
C PHE A 360 2.31 -32.17 10.05
N LYS A 361 1.73 -32.53 8.91
CA LYS A 361 2.36 -33.42 7.93
C LYS A 361 3.27 -32.64 6.98
N THR A 362 4.27 -33.30 6.44
CA THR A 362 5.07 -32.81 5.30
C THR A 362 5.57 -34.04 4.52
N THR A 363 6.42 -33.85 3.51
CA THR A 363 7.11 -34.94 2.81
C THR A 363 8.62 -34.77 2.86
N ASP A 364 9.36 -35.87 2.70
CA ASP A 364 10.78 -35.83 2.35
C ASP A 364 10.99 -35.54 0.84
N GLU A 365 12.24 -35.44 0.39
CA GLU A 365 12.59 -35.21 -1.02
C GLU A 365 12.13 -36.34 -1.97
N ALA A 366 11.82 -37.53 -1.44
CA ALA A 366 11.29 -38.66 -2.20
C ALA A 366 9.76 -38.77 -2.14
N GLY A 367 9.08 -37.81 -1.49
CA GLY A 367 7.62 -37.77 -1.37
C GLY A 367 7.03 -38.60 -0.22
N ASN A 368 7.84 -39.19 0.66
CA ASN A 368 7.33 -39.99 1.77
C ASN A 368 6.75 -39.07 2.86
N VAL A 369 5.53 -39.37 3.34
CA VAL A 369 4.86 -38.56 4.37
C VAL A 369 5.58 -38.66 5.72
N LYS A 370 5.92 -37.50 6.28
CA LYS A 370 6.57 -37.30 7.58
C LYS A 370 5.64 -36.47 8.47
N ASN A 371 5.41 -36.90 9.71
CA ASN A 371 4.83 -36.03 10.74
C ASN A 371 5.94 -35.20 11.40
N VAL A 372 5.71 -33.90 11.56
CA VAL A 372 6.57 -32.98 12.31
C VAL A 372 5.79 -32.45 13.51
N THR A 373 6.46 -32.33 14.66
CA THR A 373 5.92 -31.69 15.86
C THR A 373 6.89 -30.61 16.30
N LEU A 374 6.43 -29.37 16.36
CA LEU A 374 7.18 -28.23 16.86
C LEU A 374 6.81 -27.98 18.32
N ASP A 375 7.82 -27.95 19.19
CA ASP A 375 7.68 -27.57 20.59
C ASP A 375 7.85 -26.05 20.75
N ILE A 376 6.77 -25.36 21.12
CA ILE A 376 6.72 -23.90 21.09
C ILE A 376 7.63 -23.28 22.17
N PRO A 377 7.69 -23.76 23.42
CA PRO A 377 8.68 -23.31 24.40
C PRO A 377 10.13 -23.46 23.89
N THR A 378 10.45 -24.54 23.18
CA THR A 378 11.76 -24.73 22.55
C THR A 378 12.01 -23.71 21.42
N LEU A 379 11.01 -23.43 20.57
CA LEU A 379 11.12 -22.39 19.54
C LEU A 379 11.34 -21.00 20.14
N LEU A 380 10.67 -20.65 21.23
CA LEU A 380 10.79 -19.33 21.88
C LEU A 380 12.17 -19.11 22.55
N ASN A 381 12.97 -20.16 22.74
CA ASN A 381 14.38 -19.99 23.10
C ASN A 381 15.25 -19.53 21.92
N LYS A 382 14.80 -19.68 20.67
CA LYS A 382 15.50 -19.30 19.42
C LYS A 382 14.88 -18.09 18.70
N PHE A 383 13.57 -17.89 18.82
CA PHE A 383 12.80 -16.98 17.97
C PHE A 383 11.90 -16.02 18.76
N ILE A 384 11.51 -14.93 18.10
CA ILE A 384 10.43 -14.02 18.52
C ILE A 384 9.40 -14.00 17.39
N PHE A 385 8.16 -14.42 17.62
CA PHE A 385 7.16 -14.49 16.55
C PHE A 385 6.34 -13.20 16.51
N LEU A 386 6.18 -12.65 15.30
CA LEU A 386 5.47 -11.43 14.99
C LEU A 386 4.34 -11.77 14.01
N PHE A 387 3.14 -11.30 14.31
CA PHE A 387 1.92 -11.60 13.56
C PHE A 387 1.21 -10.28 13.25
N ASP A 388 1.48 -9.68 12.09
CA ASP A 388 0.77 -8.47 11.66
C ASP A 388 -0.53 -8.90 10.99
N PHE A 389 -1.68 -8.66 11.65
CA PHE A 389 -2.92 -9.36 11.31
C PHE A 389 -3.50 -8.92 9.97
N THR A 390 -3.33 -7.65 9.61
CA THR A 390 -3.57 -7.13 8.25
C THR A 390 -2.96 -5.74 8.10
N GLU A 391 -2.29 -5.49 6.97
CA GLU A 391 -1.84 -4.16 6.56
C GLU A 391 -3.00 -3.22 6.26
N ASN A 392 -4.15 -3.75 5.85
CA ASN A 392 -5.29 -2.99 5.36
C ASN A 392 -6.55 -3.23 6.22
N PRO A 393 -6.60 -2.75 7.48
CA PRO A 393 -7.76 -2.94 8.36
C PRO A 393 -9.02 -2.19 7.88
N ASP A 394 -8.86 -1.15 7.05
CA ASP A 394 -9.97 -0.51 6.36
C ASP A 394 -10.57 -1.44 5.29
N GLY A 395 -9.72 -2.19 4.60
CA GLY A 395 -10.11 -3.22 3.64
C GLY A 395 -10.74 -4.44 4.30
N ASP A 396 -10.24 -4.92 5.44
CA ASP A 396 -10.79 -6.08 6.18
C ASP A 396 -12.26 -5.83 6.57
N ALA A 397 -12.50 -4.71 7.26
CA ALA A 397 -13.84 -4.28 7.68
C ALA A 397 -14.80 -4.00 6.50
N LEU A 398 -14.31 -3.83 5.27
CA LEU A 398 -15.09 -3.51 4.07
C LEU A 398 -14.98 -4.56 2.95
N ASN A 399 -14.29 -5.68 3.20
CA ASN A 399 -13.94 -6.74 2.24
C ASN A 399 -13.24 -6.23 0.94
N LEU A 400 -12.45 -5.16 1.02
CA LEU A 400 -11.76 -4.52 -0.12
C LEU A 400 -10.31 -5.00 -0.25
N ARG A 401 -9.83 -5.20 -1.49
CA ARG A 401 -8.40 -5.40 -1.78
C ARG A 401 -7.60 -4.13 -1.54
N ALA A 402 -8.06 -3.06 -2.19
CA ALA A 402 -7.42 -1.76 -2.19
C ALA A 402 -7.47 -1.13 -0.80
N LEU A 403 -6.51 -0.22 -0.53
CA LEU A 403 -6.62 0.69 0.60
C LEU A 403 -7.90 1.53 0.50
N ALA A 404 -8.24 2.25 1.58
CA ALA A 404 -9.29 3.26 1.58
C ALA A 404 -9.13 4.34 0.49
N ASN A 405 -7.95 4.40 -0.13
CA ASN A 405 -7.62 5.30 -1.22
C ASN A 405 -7.52 4.64 -2.61
N GLY A 406 -8.02 3.41 -2.81
CA GLY A 406 -8.08 2.78 -4.14
C GLY A 406 -6.74 2.30 -4.71
N LEU A 407 -5.62 2.59 -4.05
CA LEU A 407 -4.30 2.04 -4.39
C LEU A 407 -4.14 0.59 -3.89
N ASP A 408 -3.29 -0.16 -4.59
CA ASP A 408 -2.81 -1.47 -4.18
C ASP A 408 -1.67 -1.27 -3.15
N PRO A 409 -1.81 -1.73 -1.89
CA PRO A 409 -0.72 -1.64 -0.92
C PRO A 409 0.52 -2.44 -1.36
N ASN A 410 0.33 -3.58 -2.06
CA ASN A 410 1.41 -4.39 -2.63
C ASN A 410 1.99 -3.80 -3.92
N ARG A 411 1.95 -2.46 -4.07
CA ARG A 411 2.68 -1.67 -5.07
C ARG A 411 3.34 -0.43 -4.46
N ASP A 412 3.22 -0.20 -3.15
CA ASP A 412 3.68 1.01 -2.47
C ASP A 412 4.83 0.75 -1.48
N ALA A 413 5.27 -0.50 -1.26
CA ALA A 413 6.26 -0.83 -0.22
C ALA A 413 7.55 0.00 -0.30
N SER A 414 8.05 0.32 -1.51
CA SER A 414 9.12 1.31 -1.71
C SER A 414 8.64 2.76 -1.86
N TYR A 415 7.51 3.02 -2.51
CA TYR A 415 7.02 4.38 -2.78
C TYR A 415 6.58 5.11 -1.49
N GLN A 416 5.97 4.39 -0.56
CA GLN A 416 5.55 4.79 0.78
C GLN A 416 4.71 6.08 0.74
N THR A 417 3.69 6.07 -0.10
CA THR A 417 2.72 7.16 -0.24
C THR A 417 1.63 7.09 0.84
N ASN A 418 1.30 5.88 1.33
CA ASN A 418 0.18 5.60 2.23
C ASN A 418 0.61 5.44 3.71
N PRO A 419 -0.26 5.74 4.69
CA PRO A 419 0.05 5.57 6.12
C PRO A 419 0.18 4.11 6.57
N GLU A 420 -0.59 3.20 5.98
CA GLU A 420 -0.57 1.76 6.26
C GLU A 420 0.81 1.17 5.95
N VAL A 421 1.21 1.31 4.69
CA VAL A 421 2.49 0.84 4.15
C VAL A 421 3.67 1.45 4.93
N ARG A 422 3.60 2.76 5.23
CA ARG A 422 4.60 3.43 6.08
C ARG A 422 4.74 2.82 7.48
N THR A 423 3.67 2.26 8.03
CA THR A 423 3.64 1.61 9.34
C THR A 423 4.27 0.21 9.27
N VAL A 424 3.88 -0.60 8.28
CA VAL A 424 4.47 -1.94 8.05
C VAL A 424 5.97 -1.84 7.79
N ILE A 425 6.41 -0.89 6.96
CA ILE A 425 7.84 -0.65 6.68
C ILE A 425 8.62 -0.25 7.95
N GLN A 426 8.02 0.55 8.85
CA GLN A 426 8.64 0.87 10.14
C GLN A 426 8.75 -0.36 11.04
N MET A 427 7.74 -1.23 11.05
CA MET A 427 7.75 -2.49 11.79
C MET A 427 8.83 -3.46 11.26
N ILE A 428 8.94 -3.63 9.94
CA ILE A 428 9.98 -4.47 9.31
C ILE A 428 11.38 -3.97 9.67
N ASN A 429 11.62 -2.66 9.70
CA ASN A 429 12.93 -2.09 10.05
C ASN A 429 13.21 -1.99 11.56
N LYS A 430 12.17 -1.91 12.41
CA LYS A 430 12.27 -2.08 13.87
C LYS A 430 12.79 -3.49 14.21
N TRP A 431 12.22 -4.51 13.56
CA TRP A 431 12.46 -5.91 13.93
C TRP A 431 13.49 -6.66 13.08
N ASN A 432 13.71 -6.29 11.81
CA ASN A 432 14.56 -7.04 10.87
C ASN A 432 14.37 -8.57 10.98
N PRO A 433 13.15 -9.11 10.80
CA PRO A 433 12.89 -10.54 10.99
C PRO A 433 13.75 -11.41 10.07
N ILE A 434 14.08 -12.64 10.45
CA ILE A 434 14.92 -13.54 9.63
C ILE A 434 14.19 -14.06 8.39
N ALA A 435 12.88 -14.27 8.51
CA ALA A 435 11.97 -14.51 7.40
C ALA A 435 10.72 -13.64 7.53
N LEU A 436 10.14 -13.27 6.39
CA LEU A 436 8.84 -12.62 6.27
C LEU A 436 7.98 -13.52 5.39
N TYR A 437 6.90 -14.05 5.95
CA TYR A 437 5.91 -14.87 5.27
C TYR A 437 4.68 -14.00 4.99
N ASP A 438 4.56 -13.52 3.75
CA ASP A 438 3.49 -12.64 3.30
C ASP A 438 2.39 -13.49 2.64
N ILE A 439 1.20 -13.53 3.22
CA ILE A 439 0.13 -14.46 2.81
C ILE A 439 -0.88 -13.74 1.92
N HIS A 440 -0.96 -14.20 0.67
CA HIS A 440 -1.71 -13.61 -0.45
C HIS A 440 -2.74 -14.58 -1.06
N GLY A 441 -3.58 -14.05 -1.96
CA GLY A 441 -4.63 -14.80 -2.65
C GLY A 441 -5.06 -14.24 -4.04
N PHE A 442 -4.99 -14.99 -5.14
CA PHE A 442 -4.89 -16.46 -5.20
C PHE A 442 -4.26 -16.95 -6.52
N VAL A 443 -3.36 -17.93 -6.42
CA VAL A 443 -2.76 -18.66 -7.55
C VAL A 443 -3.08 -20.14 -7.41
N LYS A 444 -3.84 -20.70 -8.37
CA LYS A 444 -4.41 -22.06 -8.29
C LYS A 444 -3.37 -23.16 -8.10
N GLU A 445 -2.18 -22.95 -8.62
CA GLU A 445 -1.02 -23.83 -8.55
C GLU A 445 -0.31 -23.83 -7.19
N PHE A 446 -0.75 -23.00 -6.23
CA PHE A 446 -0.14 -22.75 -4.91
C PHE A 446 1.30 -22.24 -5.02
N LEU A 447 1.45 -20.93 -5.23
CA LEU A 447 2.73 -20.29 -5.53
C LEU A 447 3.46 -19.84 -4.27
N ILE A 448 4.75 -20.18 -4.19
CA ILE A 448 5.63 -19.81 -3.08
C ILE A 448 6.97 -19.32 -3.64
N GLU A 449 7.31 -18.05 -3.39
CA GLU A 449 8.59 -17.45 -3.80
C GLU A 449 9.81 -18.18 -3.20
N PRO A 450 10.98 -18.22 -3.87
CA PRO A 450 11.56 -17.16 -4.70
C PRO A 450 11.01 -16.98 -6.13
N ALA A 451 11.09 -15.74 -6.58
CA ALA A 451 10.69 -15.21 -7.89
C ALA A 451 11.57 -15.68 -9.07
N THR A 452 11.10 -15.44 -10.30
CA THR A 452 11.89 -15.54 -11.54
C THR A 452 12.91 -14.40 -11.63
N PRO A 453 13.94 -14.49 -12.49
CA PRO A 453 14.64 -13.31 -12.98
C PRO A 453 13.71 -12.40 -13.82
N PRO A 454 14.14 -11.17 -14.16
CA PRO A 454 15.36 -10.51 -13.70
C PRO A 454 15.34 -10.26 -12.20
N HIS A 455 16.54 -10.28 -11.62
CA HIS A 455 16.77 -9.96 -10.21
C HIS A 455 17.45 -8.59 -10.11
N ASP A 456 17.00 -7.72 -9.22
CA ASP A 456 17.57 -6.36 -9.12
C ASP A 456 19.07 -6.41 -8.72
N PRO A 457 19.95 -5.63 -9.39
CA PRO A 457 21.40 -5.68 -9.18
C PRO A 457 21.88 -5.27 -7.78
N ASN A 458 21.02 -4.69 -6.93
CA ASN A 458 21.35 -4.34 -5.55
C ASN A 458 21.32 -5.54 -4.58
N PHE A 459 20.80 -6.69 -5.01
CA PHE A 459 20.74 -7.92 -4.21
C PHE A 459 22.09 -8.61 -3.98
N GLU A 460 22.09 -9.56 -3.03
CA GLU A 460 23.22 -10.40 -2.61
C GLU A 460 22.84 -11.90 -2.68
N TYR A 461 22.24 -12.33 -3.80
CA TYR A 461 21.50 -13.60 -3.90
C TYR A 461 22.33 -14.87 -3.69
N ASP A 462 23.65 -14.84 -3.86
CA ASP A 462 24.51 -15.98 -3.56
C ASP A 462 24.52 -16.36 -2.06
N LEU A 463 24.19 -15.41 -1.17
CA LEU A 463 24.00 -15.66 0.27
C LEU A 463 22.60 -16.18 0.61
N MET A 464 21.59 -15.83 -0.19
CA MET A 464 20.17 -15.94 0.21
C MET A 464 19.36 -16.94 -0.62
N SER A 465 19.56 -17.01 -1.94
CA SER A 465 18.64 -17.70 -2.86
C SER A 465 18.49 -19.20 -2.54
N ASN A 466 19.58 -19.87 -2.15
CA ASN A 466 19.52 -21.27 -1.72
C ASN A 466 18.74 -21.48 -0.41
N LEU A 467 18.79 -20.54 0.53
CA LEU A 467 18.02 -20.61 1.78
C LEU A 467 16.55 -20.32 1.52
N MET A 468 16.24 -19.34 0.66
CA MET A 468 14.87 -19.05 0.21
C MET A 468 14.28 -20.27 -0.50
N LEU A 469 15.03 -20.90 -1.41
CA LEU A 469 14.58 -22.06 -2.17
C LEU A 469 14.24 -23.27 -1.28
N GLU A 470 15.06 -23.58 -0.28
CA GLU A 470 14.75 -24.67 0.66
C GLU A 470 13.62 -24.32 1.65
N ASN A 471 13.52 -23.07 2.08
CA ASN A 471 12.38 -22.59 2.87
C ASN A 471 11.07 -22.78 2.09
N ALA A 472 11.04 -22.36 0.81
CA ALA A 472 9.91 -22.52 -0.09
C ALA A 472 9.50 -23.99 -0.29
N ARG A 473 10.47 -24.90 -0.48
CA ARG A 473 10.23 -26.34 -0.56
C ARG A 473 9.65 -26.91 0.75
N HIS A 474 10.14 -26.44 1.89
CA HIS A 474 9.60 -26.83 3.20
C HIS A 474 8.15 -26.35 3.40
N MET A 475 7.85 -25.11 3.01
CA MET A 475 6.51 -24.55 3.04
C MET A 475 5.55 -25.32 2.12
N GLY A 476 5.89 -25.49 0.84
CA GLY A 476 5.03 -26.16 -0.14
C GLY A 476 4.71 -27.61 0.21
N ARG A 477 5.72 -28.40 0.60
CA ARG A 477 5.53 -29.80 1.06
C ARG A 477 4.62 -29.89 2.30
N ALA A 478 4.65 -28.88 3.17
CA ALA A 478 3.80 -28.84 4.36
C ALA A 478 2.36 -28.37 4.05
N GLY A 479 2.16 -27.40 3.17
CA GLY A 479 0.81 -26.98 2.77
C GLY A 479 0.04 -28.06 2.01
N VAL A 480 0.69 -28.68 1.01
CA VAL A 480 0.15 -29.82 0.24
C VAL A 480 -0.22 -30.99 1.16
N ALA A 481 0.67 -31.42 2.06
CA ALA A 481 0.44 -32.60 2.89
C ALA A 481 -0.70 -32.48 3.92
N ASN A 482 -1.31 -31.30 4.09
CA ASN A 482 -2.40 -31.04 5.03
C ASN A 482 -3.64 -30.36 4.38
N SER A 483 -3.76 -30.37 3.04
CA SER A 483 -4.91 -29.79 2.33
C SER A 483 -5.34 -30.64 1.12
N LYS A 484 -6.41 -30.24 0.42
CA LYS A 484 -6.87 -30.88 -0.84
C LYS A 484 -5.97 -30.64 -2.07
N TYR A 485 -4.92 -29.82 -1.98
CA TYR A 485 -4.11 -29.44 -3.13
C TYR A 485 -2.92 -30.38 -3.32
N ASP A 486 -2.84 -31.04 -4.48
CA ASP A 486 -1.82 -32.08 -4.78
C ASP A 486 -0.42 -31.51 -5.09
N SER A 487 -0.27 -30.20 -5.30
CA SER A 487 0.97 -29.56 -5.77
C SER A 487 1.17 -28.14 -5.22
N TYR A 488 2.41 -27.66 -5.33
CA TYR A 488 2.82 -26.27 -5.19
C TYR A 488 3.84 -25.93 -6.29
N ILE A 489 4.05 -24.65 -6.57
CA ILE A 489 5.07 -24.16 -7.51
C ILE A 489 6.01 -23.15 -6.85
N ILE A 490 7.24 -23.08 -7.35
CA ILE A 490 8.22 -22.04 -7.01
C ILE A 490 8.60 -21.33 -8.30
N PRO A 491 8.29 -20.02 -8.48
CA PRO A 491 8.52 -19.32 -9.74
C PRO A 491 9.95 -19.47 -10.28
N LYS A 492 10.98 -19.39 -9.41
CA LYS A 492 12.39 -19.61 -9.77
C LYS A 492 12.70 -20.97 -10.42
N LEU A 493 11.87 -21.99 -10.21
CA LEU A 493 12.05 -23.34 -10.77
C LEU A 493 11.10 -23.64 -11.92
N ASP A 494 9.83 -23.23 -11.78
CA ASP A 494 8.74 -23.73 -12.61
C ASP A 494 8.34 -22.74 -13.72
N TRP A 495 8.68 -21.45 -13.58
CA TRP A 495 8.38 -20.39 -14.55
C TRP A 495 9.68 -19.87 -15.21
N GLY A 496 9.55 -19.10 -16.30
CA GLY A 496 10.68 -18.55 -17.06
C GLY A 496 10.92 -17.06 -16.81
N ASP A 497 9.86 -16.28 -16.88
CA ASP A 497 9.78 -14.85 -16.61
C ASP A 497 8.35 -14.50 -16.12
N GLY A 498 8.09 -13.23 -15.79
CA GLY A 498 6.76 -12.73 -15.42
C GLY A 498 6.32 -12.86 -13.96
N TRP A 499 7.18 -13.33 -13.05
CA TRP A 499 7.01 -13.17 -11.59
C TRP A 499 8.34 -12.79 -10.97
N ASP A 500 8.80 -11.58 -11.28
CA ASP A 500 10.12 -11.06 -10.93
C ASP A 500 10.20 -10.41 -9.55
N ASP A 501 11.44 -10.23 -9.06
CA ASP A 501 11.74 -9.47 -7.85
C ASP A 501 12.54 -8.18 -8.14
N SER A 502 12.50 -7.71 -9.40
CA SER A 502 13.17 -6.47 -9.81
C SER A 502 12.42 -5.20 -9.35
N PHE A 503 11.26 -5.34 -8.71
CA PHE A 503 10.49 -4.24 -8.11
C PHE A 503 10.35 -4.35 -6.59
N SER A 504 10.70 -3.28 -5.89
CA SER A 504 10.62 -3.18 -4.42
C SER A 504 9.26 -2.75 -3.87
N GLY A 505 8.21 -2.71 -4.69
CA GLY A 505 6.86 -2.31 -4.26
C GLY A 505 6.04 -3.41 -3.62
N TYR A 506 6.47 -4.67 -3.70
CA TYR A 506 5.85 -5.82 -3.01
C TYR A 506 6.47 -6.01 -1.62
N THR A 507 5.68 -6.36 -0.61
CA THR A 507 6.17 -6.46 0.78
C THR A 507 7.13 -7.64 0.99
N GLY A 508 6.86 -8.80 0.36
CA GLY A 508 7.78 -9.94 0.30
C GLY A 508 9.15 -9.56 -0.29
N VAL A 509 9.16 -9.00 -1.51
CA VAL A 509 10.39 -8.61 -2.23
C VAL A 509 11.13 -7.45 -1.53
N TYR A 510 10.42 -6.47 -0.98
CA TYR A 510 11.00 -5.39 -0.17
C TYR A 510 11.92 -5.94 0.94
N ALA A 511 11.47 -6.98 1.65
CA ALA A 511 12.22 -7.57 2.74
C ALA A 511 13.59 -8.13 2.28
N VAL A 512 13.68 -8.61 1.04
CA VAL A 512 14.90 -9.22 0.49
C VAL A 512 16.05 -8.21 0.39
N TYR A 513 15.77 -6.94 0.03
CA TYR A 513 16.76 -5.84 0.06
C TYR A 513 17.34 -5.58 1.47
N HIS A 514 16.66 -6.06 2.52
CA HIS A 514 17.02 -5.87 3.92
C HIS A 514 17.78 -7.06 4.52
N GLY A 515 18.07 -8.11 3.73
CA GLY A 515 18.73 -9.34 4.18
C GLY A 515 17.78 -10.26 4.95
N ILE A 516 16.52 -10.33 4.52
CA ILE A 516 15.43 -11.13 5.09
C ILE A 516 15.02 -12.20 4.07
N LEU A 517 14.71 -13.42 4.51
CA LEU A 517 14.07 -14.44 3.67
C LEU A 517 12.60 -14.04 3.46
N GLY A 518 12.36 -13.12 2.53
CA GLY A 518 11.01 -12.69 2.13
C GLY A 518 10.36 -13.70 1.20
N HIS A 519 9.07 -13.96 1.41
CA HIS A 519 8.28 -14.90 0.62
C HIS A 519 6.83 -14.43 0.49
N THR A 520 6.39 -14.12 -0.73
CA THR A 520 4.96 -14.18 -1.07
C THR A 520 4.49 -15.64 -1.09
N ILE A 521 3.36 -15.91 -0.43
CA ILE A 521 2.69 -17.21 -0.37
C ILE A 521 1.25 -17.02 -0.91
N GLU A 522 1.06 -17.32 -2.19
CA GLU A 522 -0.23 -17.22 -2.88
C GLU A 522 -1.02 -18.52 -2.73
N ILE A 523 -2.01 -18.52 -1.84
CA ILE A 523 -2.85 -19.71 -1.60
C ILE A 523 -3.86 -19.92 -2.75
N PRO A 524 -4.37 -21.13 -3.02
CA PRO A 524 -5.15 -21.39 -4.25
C PRO A 524 -6.57 -20.80 -4.34
N GLU A 525 -7.29 -20.71 -3.22
CA GLU A 525 -8.75 -20.46 -3.19
C GLU A 525 -9.18 -19.73 -1.90
N SER A 526 -10.35 -19.09 -1.88
CA SER A 526 -10.90 -18.53 -0.64
C SER A 526 -11.79 -19.57 0.05
N ASN A 527 -11.17 -20.50 0.78
CA ASN A 527 -11.84 -21.60 1.50
C ASN A 527 -10.98 -22.18 2.65
N GLN A 528 -11.58 -23.13 3.39
CA GLN A 528 -10.97 -23.81 4.52
C GLN A 528 -9.68 -24.58 4.16
N GLU A 529 -9.61 -25.15 2.96
CA GLU A 529 -8.47 -25.94 2.52
C GLU A 529 -7.26 -25.06 2.21
N SER A 530 -7.47 -23.84 1.70
CA SER A 530 -6.40 -22.84 1.55
C SER A 530 -5.94 -22.28 2.88
N TYR A 531 -6.83 -22.14 3.86
CA TYR A 531 -6.42 -21.86 5.24
C TYR A 531 -5.51 -22.97 5.77
N TYR A 532 -5.85 -24.26 5.58
CA TYR A 532 -4.96 -25.35 5.96
C TYR A 532 -3.64 -25.36 5.17
N ALA A 533 -3.66 -25.06 3.87
CA ALA A 533 -2.46 -25.01 3.03
C ALA A 533 -1.50 -23.91 3.50
N GLY A 534 -1.95 -22.66 3.60
CA GLY A 534 -1.12 -21.54 4.04
C GLY A 534 -0.68 -21.64 5.50
N ARG A 535 -1.56 -22.07 6.42
CA ARG A 535 -1.19 -22.29 7.84
C ARG A 535 -0.08 -23.32 7.99
N ASN A 536 -0.19 -24.46 7.30
CA ASN A 536 0.84 -25.50 7.41
C ASN A 536 2.09 -25.19 6.59
N ALA A 537 1.99 -24.38 5.53
CA ALA A 537 3.16 -23.81 4.86
C ALA A 537 4.02 -22.98 5.81
N VAL A 538 3.44 -22.01 6.53
CA VAL A 538 4.20 -21.21 7.52
C VAL A 538 4.82 -22.09 8.62
N LEU A 539 4.13 -23.14 9.08
CA LEU A 539 4.72 -24.10 10.02
C LEU A 539 5.88 -24.92 9.41
N GLY A 540 5.79 -25.28 8.13
CA GLY A 540 6.88 -25.91 7.37
C GLY A 540 8.11 -25.01 7.26
N GLY A 541 7.89 -23.72 7.00
CA GLY A 541 8.95 -22.71 7.01
C GLY A 541 9.59 -22.54 8.40
N ILE A 542 8.78 -22.51 9.47
CA ILE A 542 9.29 -22.43 10.84
C ILE A 542 10.09 -23.70 11.22
N ASP A 543 9.72 -24.89 10.73
CA ASP A 543 10.55 -26.11 10.87
C ASP A 543 11.91 -25.96 10.16
N PHE A 544 11.94 -25.45 8.93
CA PHE A 544 13.18 -25.13 8.22
C PHE A 544 14.06 -24.15 9.02
N LEU A 545 13.50 -23.03 9.47
CA LEU A 545 14.27 -22.04 10.25
C LEU A 545 14.83 -22.63 11.55
N ASN A 546 14.07 -23.52 12.20
CA ASN A 546 14.44 -24.16 13.45
C ASN A 546 15.61 -25.15 13.34
N GLN A 547 15.91 -25.69 12.15
CA GLN A 547 16.98 -26.68 11.95
C GLN A 547 18.37 -26.10 12.20
N ASP A 548 18.68 -24.91 11.67
CA ASP A 548 20.01 -24.28 11.78
C ASP A 548 19.94 -22.74 11.88
N PRO A 549 19.61 -22.20 13.07
CA PRO A 549 19.58 -20.75 13.29
C PRO A 549 20.96 -20.07 13.18
N ASP A 550 22.04 -20.81 13.46
CA ASP A 550 23.42 -20.29 13.39
C ASP A 550 23.74 -19.91 11.93
N LYS A 551 23.45 -20.80 10.97
CA LYS A 551 23.62 -20.53 9.52
C LYS A 551 22.76 -19.38 9.00
N LEU A 552 21.56 -19.20 9.54
CA LEU A 552 20.68 -18.08 9.18
C LEU A 552 21.24 -16.73 9.67
N LEU A 553 21.75 -16.70 10.91
CA LEU A 553 22.43 -15.51 11.43
C LEU A 553 23.75 -15.26 10.69
N GLU A 554 24.52 -16.31 10.36
CA GLU A 554 25.76 -16.19 9.56
C GLU A 554 25.48 -15.55 8.19
N MET A 555 24.45 -16.00 7.46
CA MET A 555 24.02 -15.37 6.20
C MET A 555 23.80 -13.87 6.37
N ARG A 556 23.01 -13.49 7.38
CA ARG A 556 22.65 -12.10 7.66
C ARG A 556 23.84 -11.24 8.04
N LEU A 557 24.72 -11.74 8.90
CA LEU A 557 25.90 -11.01 9.33
C LEU A 557 26.88 -10.84 8.15
N ASN A 558 26.98 -11.82 7.24
CA ASN A 558 27.75 -11.67 6.00
C ASN A 558 27.14 -10.64 5.04
N PHE A 559 25.81 -10.60 4.87
CA PHE A 559 25.10 -9.57 4.11
C PHE A 559 25.43 -8.16 4.64
N TYR A 560 25.28 -7.94 5.96
CA TYR A 560 25.61 -6.66 6.60
C TYR A 560 27.11 -6.33 6.56
N LEU A 561 27.99 -7.34 6.62
CA LEU A 561 29.45 -7.18 6.53
C LEU A 561 29.90 -6.78 5.12
N ARG A 562 29.29 -7.33 4.05
CA ARG A 562 29.49 -6.84 2.68
C ARG A 562 29.08 -5.37 2.56
N GLY A 563 28.00 -4.99 3.24
CA GLY A 563 27.54 -3.60 3.39
C GLY A 563 28.60 -2.69 3.99
N LEU A 564 28.96 -2.91 5.25
CA LEU A 564 29.91 -2.08 6.01
C LEU A 564 31.30 -2.00 5.36
N ASN A 565 31.78 -3.09 4.75
CA ASN A 565 33.11 -3.13 4.12
C ASN A 565 33.10 -2.70 2.64
N LYS A 566 31.98 -2.22 2.09
CA LYS A 566 31.82 -1.83 0.67
C LYS A 566 32.25 -2.92 -0.33
N ILE A 567 32.03 -4.20 -0.01
CA ILE A 567 32.49 -5.35 -0.81
C ILE A 567 31.52 -5.58 -1.98
N GLU A 568 32.04 -5.67 -3.21
CA GLU A 568 31.33 -6.31 -4.33
C GLU A 568 31.92 -7.72 -4.52
N ASP A 569 31.24 -8.73 -3.98
CA ASP A 569 31.60 -10.14 -4.23
C ASP A 569 31.08 -10.54 -5.62
N PRO A 570 31.95 -10.97 -6.56
CA PRO A 570 31.52 -11.39 -7.90
C PRO A 570 30.48 -12.51 -7.89
N LYS A 571 30.40 -13.33 -6.83
CA LYS A 571 29.38 -14.38 -6.72
C LYS A 571 27.96 -13.85 -6.68
N ALA A 572 27.74 -12.66 -6.12
CA ALA A 572 26.42 -12.04 -6.08
C ALA A 572 25.89 -11.71 -7.49
N GLU A 573 26.77 -11.67 -8.49
CA GLU A 573 26.40 -11.44 -9.89
C GLU A 573 26.01 -12.74 -10.61
N ASN A 574 26.23 -13.93 -10.02
CA ASN A 574 25.91 -15.24 -10.66
C ASN A 574 24.42 -15.45 -10.94
N GLU A 575 23.54 -14.84 -10.14
CA GLU A 575 22.08 -14.95 -10.28
C GLU A 575 21.52 -13.80 -11.16
N LEU A 576 22.34 -12.79 -11.48
CA LEU A 576 21.97 -11.68 -12.37
C LEU A 576 22.14 -12.13 -13.83
N VAL A 577 21.16 -12.91 -14.30
CA VAL A 577 21.13 -13.52 -15.64
C VAL A 577 20.28 -12.73 -16.63
N GLY A 578 20.54 -12.90 -17.93
CA GLY A 578 19.67 -12.44 -19.01
C GLY A 578 18.66 -13.52 -19.46
N PRO A 579 17.76 -13.20 -20.41
CA PRO A 579 16.69 -14.11 -20.87
C PRO A 579 17.15 -15.45 -21.47
N THR A 580 18.43 -15.58 -21.88
CA THR A 580 19.02 -16.83 -22.36
C THR A 580 19.83 -17.60 -21.30
N GLY A 581 19.85 -17.12 -20.05
CA GLY A 581 20.44 -17.79 -18.88
C GLY A 581 21.93 -17.52 -18.67
N GLU A 582 22.57 -16.68 -19.49
CA GLU A 582 23.91 -16.18 -19.25
C GLU A 582 23.94 -15.08 -18.18
N VAL A 583 25.01 -15.04 -17.38
CA VAL A 583 25.24 -13.97 -16.40
C VAL A 583 25.52 -12.65 -17.13
N VAL A 584 24.66 -11.65 -16.89
CA VAL A 584 24.84 -10.26 -17.35
C VAL A 584 25.52 -9.40 -16.28
N GLY A 585 25.30 -9.72 -15.00
CA GLY A 585 25.94 -9.05 -13.87
C GLY A 585 25.50 -7.59 -13.67
N ARG A 586 26.28 -6.83 -12.87
CA ARG A 586 25.94 -5.45 -12.51
C ARG A 586 26.41 -4.44 -13.57
N VAL A 587 25.49 -3.62 -14.09
CA VAL A 587 25.76 -2.60 -15.11
C VAL A 587 26.59 -1.45 -14.54
N LYS A 588 27.91 -1.50 -14.77
CA LYS A 588 28.89 -0.57 -14.18
C LYS A 588 29.20 0.68 -15.01
N ASN A 589 28.70 0.79 -16.25
CA ASN A 589 28.83 1.99 -17.11
C ASN A 589 30.26 2.59 -17.17
N GLY A 590 31.27 1.74 -17.38
CA GLY A 590 32.68 2.13 -17.47
C GLY A 590 33.38 2.43 -16.13
N ARG A 591 32.66 2.34 -15.00
CA ARG A 591 33.19 2.48 -13.64
C ARG A 591 33.82 1.16 -13.17
N PRO A 592 34.77 1.18 -12.21
CA PRO A 592 35.40 -0.05 -11.69
C PRO A 592 34.48 -0.88 -10.77
N LYS A 593 33.40 -0.28 -10.25
CA LYS A 593 32.45 -0.87 -9.30
C LYS A 593 31.04 -0.30 -9.51
N PHE A 594 30.01 -1.01 -9.05
CA PHE A 594 28.60 -0.64 -9.20
C PHE A 594 28.17 0.36 -8.12
N PHE A 595 28.39 0.02 -6.85
CA PHE A 595 28.06 0.87 -5.71
C PHE A 595 29.06 2.03 -5.59
N PRO A 596 28.62 3.28 -5.39
CA PRO A 596 29.52 4.38 -5.07
C PRO A 596 30.10 4.23 -3.66
N ASP A 597 31.02 5.12 -3.29
CA ASP A 597 31.48 5.26 -1.90
C ASP A 597 30.48 6.04 -1.05
N TYR A 598 29.83 7.03 -1.67
CA TYR A 598 28.81 7.88 -1.05
C TYR A 598 27.76 8.25 -2.09
N TYR A 599 26.53 8.51 -1.66
CA TYR A 599 25.65 9.47 -2.35
C TYR A 599 25.66 10.79 -1.60
N VAL A 600 25.68 11.91 -2.33
CA VAL A 600 25.45 13.26 -1.77
C VAL A 600 24.14 13.80 -2.32
N ILE A 601 23.24 14.23 -1.45
CA ILE A 601 22.01 14.96 -1.79
C ILE A 601 22.23 16.43 -1.39
N PRO A 602 22.35 17.36 -2.36
CA PRO A 602 22.54 18.77 -2.08
C PRO A 602 21.32 19.38 -1.36
N MET A 603 21.58 20.03 -0.22
CA MET A 603 20.55 20.70 0.59
C MET A 603 20.54 22.23 0.40
N GLY A 604 21.46 22.75 -0.41
CA GLY A 604 21.46 24.14 -0.85
C GLY A 604 20.19 24.51 -1.63
N LEU A 605 19.79 25.78 -1.53
CA LEU A 605 18.67 26.33 -2.29
C LEU A 605 19.09 26.50 -3.75
N ASP A 606 18.35 25.87 -4.66
CA ASP A 606 18.61 25.85 -6.10
C ASP A 606 17.26 25.74 -6.84
N LYS A 607 17.09 26.44 -7.96
CA LYS A 607 15.86 26.36 -8.75
C LYS A 607 15.77 25.07 -9.58
N ASP A 608 16.88 24.36 -9.76
CA ASP A 608 16.93 23.08 -10.45
C ASP A 608 16.77 21.86 -9.50
N ASN A 609 16.29 22.05 -8.27
CA ASN A 609 16.27 21.02 -7.22
C ASN A 609 15.01 21.12 -6.34
N ASP A 610 14.23 20.04 -6.20
CA ASP A 610 13.14 19.97 -5.23
C ASP A 610 13.70 19.83 -3.80
N ALA A 611 13.87 20.97 -3.13
CA ALA A 611 14.36 21.03 -1.76
C ALA A 611 13.41 20.41 -0.71
N GLN A 612 12.13 20.19 -1.04
CA GLN A 612 11.19 19.49 -0.17
C GLN A 612 11.40 17.98 -0.28
N GLU A 613 11.48 17.43 -1.49
CA GLU A 613 11.71 16.00 -1.66
C GLU A 613 13.13 15.59 -1.23
N ALA A 614 14.15 16.44 -1.47
CA ALA A 614 15.49 16.26 -0.90
C ALA A 614 15.47 16.14 0.64
N PHE A 615 14.64 16.96 1.31
CA PHE A 615 14.46 16.91 2.77
C PHE A 615 13.65 15.67 3.21
N ASN A 616 12.61 15.30 2.47
CA ASN A 616 11.78 14.12 2.75
C ASN A 616 12.61 12.83 2.80
N MET A 617 13.73 12.77 2.06
CA MET A 617 14.66 11.63 2.10
C MET A 617 15.25 11.35 3.49
N ILE A 618 15.30 12.31 4.41
CA ILE A 618 15.80 12.12 5.78
C ILE A 618 14.91 11.12 6.54
N ASP A 619 13.61 11.42 6.66
CA ASP A 619 12.66 10.55 7.37
C ASP A 619 12.32 9.30 6.56
N TYR A 620 12.38 9.36 5.23
CA TYR A 620 12.25 8.18 4.38
C TYR A 620 13.38 7.17 4.64
N PHE A 621 14.65 7.56 4.52
CA PHE A 621 15.77 6.64 4.74
C PHE A 621 15.83 6.12 6.18
N LYS A 622 15.54 6.99 7.16
CA LYS A 622 15.42 6.61 8.58
C LYS A 622 14.33 5.55 8.82
N ARG A 623 13.16 5.66 8.17
CA ARG A 623 12.10 4.63 8.20
C ARG A 623 12.55 3.31 7.57
N ASN A 624 13.40 3.37 6.55
CA ASN A 624 13.96 2.21 5.85
C ASN A 624 15.33 1.75 6.41
N GLY A 625 15.69 2.12 7.65
CA GLY A 625 16.92 1.68 8.31
C GLY A 625 18.24 2.11 7.64
N VAL A 626 18.18 3.03 6.68
CA VAL A 626 19.35 3.59 5.97
C VAL A 626 19.92 4.77 6.77
N LEU A 627 21.23 4.75 6.99
CA LEU A 627 21.94 5.81 7.71
C LEU A 627 22.21 6.99 6.79
N VAL A 628 21.67 8.15 7.17
CA VAL A 628 21.94 9.47 6.56
C VAL A 628 22.76 10.30 7.54
N LYS A 629 23.76 11.02 7.05
CA LYS A 629 24.55 12.00 7.81
C LYS A 629 24.54 13.35 7.11
N GLU A 630 24.97 14.39 7.82
CA GLU A 630 25.14 15.74 7.29
C GLU A 630 26.63 16.08 7.21
N LEU A 631 27.05 16.66 6.08
CA LEU A 631 28.40 17.18 5.89
C LEU A 631 28.61 18.45 6.73
N LYS A 632 29.57 18.43 7.65
CA LYS A 632 29.76 19.52 8.63
C LYS A 632 30.70 20.65 8.18
N GLU A 633 31.42 20.46 7.08
CA GLU A 633 32.27 21.47 6.42
C GLU A 633 32.38 21.24 4.91
N ASP A 634 32.48 22.32 4.13
CA ASP A 634 32.67 22.30 2.68
C ASP A 634 33.83 21.38 2.27
N THR A 635 33.58 20.48 1.30
CA THR A 635 34.54 19.43 0.91
C THR A 635 34.50 19.21 -0.60
N GLY A 636 35.50 19.73 -1.30
CA GLY A 636 35.50 19.74 -2.76
C GLY A 636 34.38 20.63 -3.29
N ASN A 637 33.45 20.03 -4.04
CA ASN A 637 32.27 20.74 -4.56
C ASN A 637 31.10 20.76 -3.57
N TYR A 638 31.06 19.80 -2.63
CA TYR A 638 29.95 19.58 -1.70
C TYR A 638 29.98 20.55 -0.53
N LYS A 639 28.79 20.92 -0.02
CA LYS A 639 28.58 22.02 0.91
C LYS A 639 28.21 21.55 2.31
N LYS A 640 28.61 22.37 3.29
CA LYS A 640 28.12 22.20 4.66
C LYS A 640 26.59 22.21 4.68
N GLY A 641 26.00 21.16 5.25
CA GLY A 641 24.55 20.95 5.31
C GLY A 641 24.01 19.95 4.29
N ASP A 642 24.78 19.58 3.26
CA ASP A 642 24.41 18.51 2.33
C ASP A 642 24.27 17.17 3.06
N LEU A 643 23.31 16.35 2.62
CA LEU A 643 23.14 15.00 3.16
C LEU A 643 24.10 14.05 2.47
N VAL A 644 24.75 13.19 3.24
CA VAL A 644 25.67 12.17 2.76
C VAL A 644 25.20 10.80 3.26
N ILE A 645 24.97 9.91 2.30
CA ILE A 645 24.71 8.50 2.53
C ILE A 645 26.05 7.78 2.30
N ASP A 646 26.76 7.42 3.36
CA ASP A 646 27.97 6.59 3.25
C ASP A 646 27.56 5.14 2.93
N MET A 647 28.13 4.57 1.87
CA MET A 647 27.78 3.22 1.42
C MET A 647 28.45 2.13 2.26
N ALA A 648 29.35 2.47 3.18
CA ALA A 648 29.81 1.60 4.26
C ALA A 648 28.70 1.41 5.34
N GLN A 649 27.58 0.78 4.96
CA GLN A 649 26.48 0.50 5.87
C GLN A 649 25.73 -0.80 5.55
N ALA A 650 25.13 -1.41 6.58
CA ALA A 650 24.42 -2.68 6.49
C ALA A 650 23.28 -2.70 5.45
N LYS A 651 22.62 -1.57 5.19
CA LYS A 651 21.48 -1.45 4.24
C LYS A 651 21.86 -0.82 2.90
N ARG A 652 23.14 -0.89 2.49
CA ARG A 652 23.63 -0.23 1.25
C ARG A 652 22.90 -0.62 -0.04
N GLY A 653 22.37 -1.85 -0.11
CA GLY A 653 21.62 -2.35 -1.27
C GLY A 653 20.35 -1.52 -1.49
N TYR A 654 19.49 -1.45 -0.49
CA TYR A 654 18.30 -0.58 -0.52
C TYR A 654 18.67 0.89 -0.73
N ALA A 655 19.70 1.41 -0.03
CA ALA A 655 20.15 2.79 -0.20
C ALA A 655 20.55 3.14 -1.65
N ASN A 656 21.19 2.21 -2.37
CA ASN A 656 21.53 2.36 -3.78
C ASN A 656 20.29 2.19 -4.67
N HIS A 657 19.40 1.23 -4.39
CA HIS A 657 18.16 0.99 -5.13
C HIS A 657 17.28 2.25 -5.26
N ILE A 658 17.19 3.04 -4.19
CA ILE A 658 16.41 4.27 -4.19
C ILE A 658 17.06 5.42 -5.00
N LEU A 659 18.39 5.43 -5.13
CA LEU A 659 19.17 6.56 -5.66
C LEU A 659 19.86 6.31 -7.01
N TYR A 660 19.99 5.06 -7.44
CA TYR A 660 20.53 4.72 -8.76
C TYR A 660 19.50 4.96 -9.87
N LYS A 661 19.95 4.90 -11.12
CA LYS A 661 19.13 5.26 -12.28
C LYS A 661 18.11 4.18 -12.71
N GLY A 662 18.02 3.08 -11.98
CA GLY A 662 17.26 1.90 -12.38
C GLY A 662 18.01 1.03 -13.39
N SER A 663 17.40 -0.10 -13.75
CA SER A 663 17.87 -1.04 -14.76
C SER A 663 16.91 -1.09 -15.95
N ASN A 664 17.36 -1.59 -17.11
CA ASN A 664 16.59 -1.66 -18.35
C ASN A 664 16.31 -3.12 -18.71
N GLU A 665 15.16 -3.61 -18.27
CA GLU A 665 14.78 -5.02 -18.39
C GLU A 665 14.05 -5.34 -19.70
N SER A 666 14.03 -4.42 -20.67
CA SER A 666 13.37 -4.54 -21.98
C SER A 666 13.82 -5.73 -22.86
N ALA A 667 14.78 -6.54 -22.40
CA ALA A 667 15.15 -7.81 -23.00
C ALA A 667 14.17 -8.96 -22.65
N TRP A 668 13.48 -8.88 -21.51
CA TRP A 668 12.54 -9.89 -21.01
C TRP A 668 11.17 -9.82 -21.70
N ALA A 669 10.50 -10.97 -21.84
CA ALA A 669 9.25 -11.05 -22.59
C ALA A 669 8.02 -10.76 -21.73
N ALA A 670 8.10 -11.02 -20.41
CA ALA A 670 7.10 -10.65 -19.42
C ALA A 670 7.75 -10.15 -18.11
N MET A 671 7.06 -9.22 -17.42
CA MET A 671 7.35 -8.74 -16.06
C MET A 671 6.04 -8.75 -15.26
N TYR A 672 6.11 -8.71 -13.93
CA TYR A 672 4.92 -8.76 -13.08
C TYR A 672 4.26 -7.37 -12.85
N ALA A 673 5.04 -6.28 -12.78
CA ALA A 673 4.53 -4.90 -12.74
C ALA A 673 5.60 -3.87 -13.14
N GLU A 674 5.40 -2.60 -12.78
CA GLU A 674 6.40 -1.53 -12.83
C GLU A 674 7.69 -1.89 -12.07
N LEU A 675 8.81 -1.28 -12.45
CA LEU A 675 10.14 -1.46 -11.85
C LEU A 675 10.74 -0.15 -11.31
N LEU A 676 10.27 1.01 -11.79
CA LEU A 676 11.03 2.25 -11.73
C LEU A 676 10.96 2.98 -10.38
N VAL A 677 12.05 2.90 -9.62
CA VAL A 677 12.23 3.67 -8.39
C VAL A 677 12.90 5.03 -8.66
N ASN A 678 14.24 5.08 -8.80
CA ASN A 678 15.04 6.27 -9.15
C ASN A 678 14.49 7.60 -8.59
N PHE A 679 14.38 7.71 -7.26
CA PHE A 679 13.73 8.85 -6.61
C PHE A 679 14.32 10.23 -6.95
N PRO A 680 15.64 10.41 -7.18
CA PRO A 680 16.17 11.70 -7.61
C PRO A 680 15.47 12.23 -8.87
N ASP A 681 15.34 11.40 -9.91
CA ASP A 681 14.69 11.79 -11.16
C ASP A 681 13.16 11.82 -11.03
N MET A 682 12.57 10.84 -10.33
CA MET A 682 11.11 10.72 -10.20
C MET A 682 10.49 11.78 -9.28
N ARG A 683 11.25 12.30 -8.31
CA ARG A 683 10.82 13.31 -7.34
C ARG A 683 11.51 14.67 -7.49
N GLY A 684 12.45 14.79 -8.43
CA GLY A 684 12.98 16.08 -8.89
C GLY A 684 14.10 16.67 -8.03
N PHE A 685 14.78 15.86 -7.23
CA PHE A 685 15.92 16.28 -6.41
C PHE A 685 17.23 15.68 -6.91
N LYS A 686 18.36 16.30 -6.55
CA LYS A 686 19.70 15.87 -6.99
C LYS A 686 20.29 14.84 -6.02
N ALA A 687 20.84 13.75 -6.55
CA ALA A 687 21.72 12.84 -5.83
C ALA A 687 22.95 12.52 -6.69
N GLU A 688 24.15 12.77 -6.17
CA GLU A 688 25.41 12.52 -6.86
C GLU A 688 26.10 11.26 -6.32
N PRO A 689 26.32 10.21 -7.14
CA PRO A 689 27.06 9.01 -6.74
C PRO A 689 28.58 9.24 -6.82
N VAL A 690 29.24 9.28 -5.66
CA VAL A 690 30.66 9.62 -5.52
C VAL A 690 31.53 8.36 -5.44
N PHE A 691 32.38 8.13 -6.43
CA PHE A 691 33.32 6.99 -6.49
C PHE A 691 34.72 7.38 -5.99
N LYS A 692 34.78 7.88 -4.74
CA LYS A 692 36.02 8.32 -4.09
C LYS A 692 35.97 8.03 -2.60
N ASP A 693 36.52 6.89 -2.20
CA ASP A 693 36.59 6.48 -0.80
C ASP A 693 37.38 7.48 0.07
N GLY A 694 37.03 7.53 1.36
CA GLY A 694 37.64 8.41 2.36
C GLY A 694 37.40 9.92 2.18
N LEU A 695 36.60 10.35 1.20
CA LEU A 695 36.42 11.78 0.89
C LEU A 695 35.88 12.60 2.08
N PHE A 696 34.99 12.01 2.88
CA PHE A 696 34.32 12.67 4.01
C PHE A 696 34.79 12.16 5.38
N THR A 697 35.92 11.45 5.45
CA THR A 697 36.46 10.91 6.71
C THR A 697 36.65 12.02 7.76
N GLY A 698 35.97 11.87 8.90
CA GLY A 698 35.99 12.84 10.00
C GLY A 698 35.12 14.09 9.81
N LYS A 699 34.34 14.18 8.72
CA LYS A 699 33.56 15.38 8.34
C LYS A 699 32.04 15.22 8.44
N LEU A 700 31.56 14.01 8.68
CA LEU A 700 30.13 13.68 8.78
C LEU A 700 29.67 13.71 10.23
N GLY A 701 28.42 14.13 10.46
CA GLY A 701 27.76 14.03 11.76
C GLY A 701 26.25 13.87 11.62
N GLU A 702 25.53 13.86 12.75
CA GLU A 702 24.07 13.72 12.73
C GLU A 702 23.39 14.87 11.98
N VAL A 703 22.27 14.59 11.34
CA VAL A 703 21.48 15.58 10.59
C VAL A 703 20.85 16.58 11.58
N THR A 704 21.10 17.88 11.35
CA THR A 704 20.63 18.98 12.21
C THR A 704 19.58 19.87 11.54
N THR A 705 19.30 19.69 10.25
CA THR A 705 18.17 20.38 9.62
C THR A 705 16.83 19.79 10.06
N THR A 706 15.91 20.66 10.45
CA THR A 706 14.54 20.33 10.89
C THR A 706 13.47 20.76 9.89
N ARG A 707 13.88 21.38 8.76
CA ARG A 707 12.97 21.82 7.69
C ARG A 707 13.66 21.90 6.34
N ALA A 708 12.91 21.67 5.26
CA ALA A 708 13.36 21.88 3.89
C ALA A 708 13.82 23.32 3.63
N THR A 709 14.91 23.48 2.87
CA THR A 709 15.50 24.76 2.48
C THR A 709 14.56 25.56 1.56
N ARG A 710 14.59 26.89 1.67
CA ARG A 710 13.70 27.84 0.98
C ARG A 710 14.32 29.23 0.97
N THR A 711 13.81 30.17 0.16
CA THR A 711 14.27 31.57 0.19
C THR A 711 14.16 32.13 1.61
N SER A 712 15.25 32.68 2.15
CA SER A 712 15.34 33.18 3.53
C SER A 712 15.57 34.68 3.63
N GLU A 713 16.08 35.32 2.57
CA GLU A 713 16.27 36.75 2.47
C GLU A 713 15.21 37.34 1.54
N ILE A 714 14.58 38.43 1.96
CA ILE A 714 13.56 39.14 1.19
C ILE A 714 14.01 40.60 1.10
N ASP A 715 14.41 41.06 -0.09
CA ASP A 715 14.70 42.48 -0.30
C ASP A 715 13.40 43.30 -0.11
N PRO A 716 13.36 44.24 0.85
CA PRO A 716 12.19 45.10 1.06
C PRO A 716 11.87 46.03 -0.12
N LYS A 717 12.82 46.26 -1.03
CA LYS A 717 12.66 47.10 -2.24
C LYS A 717 12.03 46.36 -3.42
N ALA A 718 11.97 45.02 -3.37
CA ALA A 718 11.34 44.22 -4.40
C ALA A 718 9.80 44.24 -4.21
N PRO A 719 9.01 44.76 -5.16
CA PRO A 719 7.55 44.80 -5.04
C PRO A 719 6.90 43.41 -5.22
N TYR A 720 7.50 42.56 -6.05
CA TYR A 720 7.00 41.23 -6.41
C TYR A 720 8.12 40.19 -6.33
N TYR A 721 7.75 38.91 -6.28
CA TYR A 721 8.66 37.77 -6.38
C TYR A 721 8.17 36.78 -7.44
N VAL A 722 9.10 36.18 -8.18
CA VAL A 722 8.85 35.01 -9.03
C VAL A 722 9.10 33.77 -8.18
N ILE A 723 8.06 32.99 -7.88
CA ILE A 723 8.15 31.63 -7.36
C ILE A 723 8.43 30.72 -8.56
N ALA A 724 9.56 30.00 -8.53
CA ALA A 724 9.92 29.10 -9.61
C ALA A 724 9.03 27.84 -9.59
N ASN A 725 8.62 27.34 -10.77
CA ASN A 725 7.74 26.18 -10.90
C ASN A 725 8.49 24.85 -10.74
N THR A 726 9.02 24.61 -9.54
CA THR A 726 10.10 23.63 -9.33
C THR A 726 9.70 22.42 -8.49
N SER A 727 8.65 22.53 -7.66
CA SER A 727 8.25 21.50 -6.70
C SER A 727 6.74 21.37 -6.56
N ALA A 728 6.29 20.24 -5.99
CA ALA A 728 4.91 20.13 -5.50
C ALA A 728 4.58 21.21 -4.44
N SER A 729 5.57 21.59 -3.63
CA SER A 729 5.44 22.66 -2.63
C SER A 729 5.18 24.04 -3.26
N ALA A 730 5.73 24.32 -4.44
CA ALA A 730 5.45 25.55 -5.19
C ALA A 730 3.99 25.63 -5.66
N VAL A 731 3.45 24.54 -6.22
CA VAL A 731 2.02 24.48 -6.62
C VAL A 731 1.10 24.63 -5.40
N GLN A 732 1.40 23.94 -4.30
CA GLN A 732 0.64 24.07 -3.05
C GLN A 732 0.67 25.51 -2.50
N ALA A 733 1.82 26.19 -2.55
CA ALA A 733 1.96 27.59 -2.15
C ALA A 733 1.13 28.53 -3.03
N VAL A 734 1.13 28.30 -4.34
CA VAL A 734 0.33 29.03 -5.34
C VAL A 734 -1.16 28.85 -5.10
N ASN A 735 -1.64 27.61 -4.98
CA ASN A 735 -3.05 27.33 -4.67
C ASN A 735 -3.45 27.90 -3.31
N LYS A 736 -2.56 27.93 -2.31
CA LYS A 736 -2.82 28.57 -1.02
C LYS A 736 -3.01 30.09 -1.14
N ALA A 737 -2.13 30.78 -1.87
CA ALA A 737 -2.25 32.21 -2.13
C ALA A 737 -3.54 32.55 -2.89
N ILE A 738 -3.86 31.75 -3.92
CA ILE A 738 -5.10 31.82 -4.70
C ILE A 738 -6.33 31.64 -3.79
N SER A 739 -6.34 30.65 -2.89
CA SER A 739 -7.46 30.42 -1.95
C SER A 739 -7.65 31.55 -0.93
N GLN A 740 -6.60 32.34 -0.69
CA GLN A 740 -6.63 33.53 0.17
C GLN A 740 -6.98 34.81 -0.60
N GLY A 741 -7.37 34.70 -1.88
CA GLY A 741 -7.72 35.85 -2.72
C GLY A 741 -6.53 36.73 -3.10
N LYS A 742 -5.30 36.22 -3.03
CA LYS A 742 -4.10 36.95 -3.45
C LYS A 742 -3.92 36.91 -4.97
N SER A 743 -3.38 37.99 -5.53
CA SER A 743 -3.02 38.05 -6.94
C SER A 743 -1.80 37.18 -7.24
N VAL A 744 -2.02 36.06 -7.91
CA VAL A 744 -0.96 35.23 -8.51
C VAL A 744 -1.06 35.33 -10.03
N TYR A 745 0.06 35.52 -10.72
CA TYR A 745 0.14 35.59 -12.18
C TYR A 745 1.05 34.49 -12.71
N LEU A 746 0.84 34.04 -13.95
CA LEU A 746 1.79 33.17 -14.65
C LEU A 746 2.91 33.98 -15.29
N THR A 747 4.13 33.43 -15.29
CA THR A 747 5.26 33.82 -16.13
C THR A 747 5.83 32.58 -16.83
N ASP A 748 6.77 32.78 -17.73
CA ASP A 748 7.59 31.76 -18.38
C ASP A 748 8.11 30.65 -17.42
N ASP A 749 8.86 31.00 -16.38
CA ASP A 749 9.48 30.05 -15.43
C ASP A 749 8.74 29.93 -14.08
N GLY A 750 7.44 30.25 -14.05
CA GLY A 750 6.57 29.98 -12.90
C GLY A 750 5.55 31.06 -12.57
N TYR A 751 5.56 31.55 -11.33
CA TYR A 751 4.43 32.28 -10.74
C TYR A 751 4.86 33.60 -10.08
N ILE A 752 4.19 34.70 -10.39
CA ILE A 752 4.47 36.02 -9.78
C ILE A 752 3.46 36.30 -8.67
N VAL A 753 3.95 36.69 -7.49
CA VAL A 753 3.14 37.17 -6.35
C VAL A 753 3.74 38.45 -5.77
N ASP A 754 2.96 39.23 -5.01
CA ASP A 754 3.51 40.36 -4.26
C ASP A 754 4.45 39.91 -3.13
N ARG A 755 5.38 40.79 -2.73
CA ARG A 755 6.38 40.51 -1.68
C ARG A 755 5.80 39.99 -0.37
N ASP A 756 4.67 40.54 0.08
CA ASP A 756 4.12 40.24 1.40
C ASP A 756 3.34 38.91 1.37
N THR A 757 2.70 38.59 0.24
CA THR A 757 2.21 37.25 -0.06
C THR A 757 3.35 36.23 -0.12
N PHE A 758 4.45 36.49 -0.82
CA PHE A 758 5.62 35.60 -0.84
C PHE A 758 6.15 35.33 0.57
N ALA A 759 6.36 36.39 1.36
CA ALA A 759 6.80 36.29 2.75
C ALA A 759 5.87 35.41 3.61
N SER A 760 4.55 35.47 3.38
CA SER A 760 3.55 34.68 4.12
C SER A 760 3.53 33.18 3.78
N LEU A 761 4.10 32.78 2.64
CA LEU A 761 4.13 31.38 2.19
C LEU A 761 5.33 30.60 2.76
N LEU A 762 6.48 31.27 2.89
CA LEU A 762 7.76 30.69 3.33
C LEU A 762 7.74 29.96 4.70
N PRO A 763 6.88 30.28 5.70
CA PRO A 763 6.77 29.46 6.90
C PRO A 763 6.35 28.01 6.60
N ASN A 764 5.42 27.83 5.66
CA ASN A 764 4.76 26.55 5.40
C ASN A 764 5.30 25.81 4.18
N TYR A 765 5.78 26.52 3.16
CA TYR A 765 6.19 25.94 1.87
C TYR A 765 7.69 26.09 1.62
N ALA A 766 8.28 25.06 1.03
CA ALA A 766 9.69 25.03 0.65
C ALA A 766 9.84 25.48 -0.80
N ILE A 767 9.84 26.80 -0.99
CA ILE A 767 9.85 27.43 -2.31
C ILE A 767 11.13 28.22 -2.56
N TYR A 768 11.60 28.11 -3.80
CA TYR A 768 12.58 29.02 -4.40
C TYR A 768 11.84 30.23 -4.97
N GLY A 769 12.37 31.43 -4.77
CA GLY A 769 11.85 32.61 -5.47
C GLY A 769 12.82 33.79 -5.54
N GLU A 770 12.71 34.53 -6.65
CA GLU A 770 13.60 35.63 -7.06
C GLU A 770 12.89 36.99 -6.98
N ALA A 771 13.62 38.04 -6.60
CA ALA A 771 13.11 39.39 -6.47
C ALA A 771 12.80 40.05 -7.83
N LEU A 772 11.55 40.47 -8.04
CA LEU A 772 11.07 41.05 -9.30
C LEU A 772 10.82 42.57 -9.18
N TYR A 773 11.67 43.36 -9.84
CA TYR A 773 11.58 44.83 -9.90
C TYR A 773 10.74 45.32 -11.10
N LYS A 774 9.58 44.66 -11.32
CA LYS A 774 8.61 44.94 -12.37
C LYS A 774 7.20 44.74 -11.82
N VAL A 775 6.20 45.38 -12.44
CA VAL A 775 4.79 45.18 -12.10
C VAL A 775 4.18 44.18 -13.09
N PRO A 776 3.61 43.05 -12.64
CA PRO A 776 2.89 42.13 -13.51
C PRO A 776 1.54 42.73 -13.94
N ASN A 777 1.28 42.72 -15.23
CA ASN A 777 0.02 43.12 -15.85
C ASN A 777 -0.50 41.98 -16.74
N GLY A 778 -1.60 41.36 -16.32
CA GLY A 778 -2.21 40.22 -16.99
C GLY A 778 -3.38 39.68 -16.18
N PRO A 779 -4.02 38.57 -16.61
CA PRO A 779 -4.99 37.88 -15.78
C PRO A 779 -4.29 37.28 -14.55
N THR A 780 -4.93 37.38 -13.39
CA THR A 780 -4.54 36.56 -12.24
C THR A 780 -5.13 35.16 -12.38
N LEU A 781 -4.45 34.17 -11.80
CA LEU A 781 -5.02 32.87 -11.50
C LEU A 781 -6.20 33.01 -10.52
N LYS A 782 -7.02 31.96 -10.45
CA LYS A 782 -8.24 31.86 -9.63
C LYS A 782 -8.32 30.46 -9.03
N PRO A 783 -9.13 30.24 -7.97
CA PRO A 783 -9.48 28.88 -7.57
C PRO A 783 -10.15 28.17 -8.75
N LEU A 784 -9.77 26.91 -8.98
CA LEU A 784 -10.30 26.08 -10.06
C LEU A 784 -10.87 24.79 -9.47
N LYS A 785 -12.10 24.46 -9.86
CA LYS A 785 -12.71 23.15 -9.65
C LYS A 785 -12.27 22.18 -10.74
N ILE A 786 -11.93 20.95 -10.37
CA ILE A 786 -11.47 19.91 -11.30
C ILE A 786 -12.45 18.73 -11.26
N TYR A 787 -12.97 18.34 -12.42
CA TYR A 787 -13.61 17.03 -12.59
C TYR A 787 -12.56 16.04 -13.09
N SER A 788 -12.31 15.01 -12.29
CA SER A 788 -11.44 13.89 -12.63
C SER A 788 -12.26 12.62 -12.40
N PRO A 789 -12.79 11.97 -13.47
CA PRO A 789 -13.75 10.90 -13.34
C PRO A 789 -13.11 9.66 -12.72
N ASN A 790 -13.96 8.83 -12.12
CA ASN A 790 -13.54 7.55 -11.60
C ASN A 790 -12.98 6.58 -12.65
N TYR A 791 -12.33 5.57 -12.10
CA TYR A 791 -11.33 4.68 -12.69
C TYR A 791 -11.66 3.37 -11.87
N HIS A 792 -11.97 2.23 -12.52
CA HIS A 792 -12.65 1.06 -11.86
C HIS A 792 -11.82 -0.23 -11.81
N TYR A 793 -11.17 -0.58 -10.70
CA TYR A 793 -10.07 -1.55 -10.71
C TYR A 793 -10.67 -2.96 -10.69
N TYR A 794 -10.36 -3.79 -11.68
CA TYR A 794 -10.78 -5.19 -11.70
C TYR A 794 -10.34 -5.96 -10.45
N TRP A 795 -9.10 -5.70 -10.05
CA TRP A 795 -8.50 -6.29 -8.87
C TRP A 795 -9.06 -5.72 -7.57
N ALA A 796 -9.63 -4.51 -7.57
CA ALA A 796 -10.33 -3.95 -6.41
C ALA A 796 -11.82 -4.34 -6.35
N GLY A 797 -12.42 -4.60 -7.51
CA GLY A 797 -13.84 -4.92 -7.68
C GLY A 797 -14.80 -3.74 -7.43
N VAL A 798 -14.30 -2.50 -7.39
CA VAL A 798 -15.08 -1.30 -7.03
C VAL A 798 -14.70 -0.08 -7.88
N ASP A 799 -15.61 0.91 -7.88
CA ASP A 799 -15.32 2.26 -8.34
C ASP A 799 -14.52 3.03 -7.28
N SER A 800 -13.52 3.76 -7.77
CA SER A 800 -12.62 4.63 -7.01
C SER A 800 -12.28 5.86 -7.91
N PRO A 801 -11.98 7.08 -7.40
CA PRO A 801 -11.65 8.26 -8.23
C PRO A 801 -10.44 8.16 -9.23
N ALA A 802 -9.40 9.01 -9.21
CA ALA A 802 -8.28 8.88 -10.16
C ALA A 802 -6.93 9.34 -9.57
N HIS A 803 -5.79 8.95 -10.16
CA HIS A 803 -4.49 9.34 -9.60
C HIS A 803 -4.32 10.86 -9.72
N SER A 804 -4.80 11.41 -10.83
CA SER A 804 -5.00 12.85 -11.04
C SER A 804 -5.92 13.47 -9.99
N SER A 805 -7.03 12.83 -9.60
CA SER A 805 -7.87 13.30 -8.48
C SER A 805 -7.10 13.39 -7.16
N LEU A 806 -6.41 12.31 -6.76
CA LEU A 806 -5.57 12.24 -5.56
C LEU A 806 -4.49 13.32 -5.54
N VAL A 807 -3.70 13.39 -6.62
CA VAL A 807 -2.58 14.33 -6.73
C VAL A 807 -3.08 15.78 -6.74
N LEU A 808 -4.18 16.08 -7.42
CA LEU A 808 -4.70 17.46 -7.49
C LEU A 808 -5.36 17.91 -6.17
N ALA A 809 -6.05 17.01 -5.44
CA ALA A 809 -6.53 17.29 -4.09
C ALA A 809 -5.35 17.62 -3.14
N LYS A 810 -4.33 16.76 -3.13
CA LYS A 810 -3.07 16.94 -2.37
C LYS A 810 -2.27 18.19 -2.75
N LEU A 811 -2.42 18.69 -3.98
CA LEU A 811 -1.83 19.95 -4.46
C LEU A 811 -2.73 21.19 -4.19
N GLY A 812 -3.90 21.01 -3.58
CA GLY A 812 -4.78 22.09 -3.13
C GLY A 812 -5.83 22.56 -4.15
N PHE A 813 -6.14 21.76 -5.17
CA PHE A 813 -7.28 22.01 -6.06
C PHE A 813 -8.58 21.46 -5.45
N GLN A 814 -9.73 22.05 -5.80
CA GLN A 814 -11.03 21.49 -5.42
C GLN A 814 -11.43 20.41 -6.44
N ILE A 815 -11.55 19.16 -6.02
CA ILE A 815 -12.20 18.11 -6.82
C ILE A 815 -13.73 18.27 -6.73
N VAL A 816 -14.44 17.95 -7.81
CA VAL A 816 -15.91 17.89 -7.87
C VAL A 816 -16.40 16.66 -8.64
N ASP A 817 -17.61 16.19 -8.31
CA ASP A 817 -18.17 14.93 -8.82
C ASP A 817 -18.80 15.03 -10.22
N THR A 818 -18.94 16.24 -10.78
CA THR A 818 -19.57 16.47 -12.09
C THR A 818 -18.78 17.42 -13.00
N PRO A 819 -18.77 17.19 -14.34
CA PRO A 819 -18.08 18.08 -15.27
C PRO A 819 -18.80 19.44 -15.45
N GLU A 820 -20.09 19.52 -15.14
CA GLU A 820 -20.85 20.76 -15.15
C GLU A 820 -20.33 21.75 -14.09
N GLU A 821 -20.00 21.27 -12.89
CA GLU A 821 -19.45 22.07 -11.79
C GLU A 821 -17.98 22.48 -11.96
N ALA A 822 -17.20 21.71 -12.72
CA ALA A 822 -15.76 21.92 -12.85
C ALA A 822 -15.40 23.12 -13.72
N ASP A 823 -14.26 23.75 -13.47
CA ASP A 823 -13.64 24.71 -14.38
C ASP A 823 -12.76 24.01 -15.42
N VAL A 824 -12.13 22.89 -15.05
CA VAL A 824 -11.25 22.06 -15.91
C VAL A 824 -11.56 20.57 -15.74
N VAL A 825 -11.45 19.80 -16.82
CA VAL A 825 -11.63 18.34 -16.81
C VAL A 825 -10.27 17.63 -17.00
N VAL A 826 -9.99 16.58 -16.22
CA VAL A 826 -8.76 15.76 -16.35
C VAL A 826 -9.12 14.30 -16.51
N LEU A 827 -8.88 13.74 -17.69
CA LEU A 827 -9.26 12.38 -18.10
C LEU A 827 -8.06 11.44 -18.07
N GLU A 828 -8.09 10.47 -17.17
CA GLU A 828 -7.09 9.39 -17.04
C GLU A 828 -7.70 8.01 -17.40
N SER A 829 -9.00 7.84 -17.18
CA SER A 829 -9.79 6.64 -17.49
C SER A 829 -10.39 6.62 -18.90
N ASN A 830 -10.83 5.44 -19.37
CA ASN A 830 -11.73 5.33 -20.52
C ASN A 830 -13.18 5.75 -20.21
N ARG A 831 -13.53 6.14 -18.97
CA ARG A 831 -14.91 6.37 -18.50
C ARG A 831 -15.46 7.76 -18.83
N PHE A 832 -15.36 8.15 -20.09
CA PHE A 832 -15.99 9.35 -20.65
C PHE A 832 -16.59 9.08 -22.04
N ASP A 833 -17.34 10.03 -22.59
CA ASP A 833 -17.84 10.00 -23.96
C ASP A 833 -17.61 11.36 -24.66
N ALA A 834 -18.03 11.48 -25.92
CA ALA A 834 -17.82 12.66 -26.75
C ALA A 834 -18.41 13.97 -26.16
N SER A 835 -19.42 13.89 -25.29
CA SER A 835 -20.12 15.05 -24.70
C SER A 835 -19.30 15.80 -23.64
N ILE A 836 -18.12 15.31 -23.26
CA ILE A 836 -17.21 16.01 -22.35
C ILE A 836 -16.48 17.18 -23.03
N PHE A 837 -16.19 17.07 -24.33
CA PHE A 837 -15.38 18.03 -25.08
C PHE A 837 -16.17 19.27 -25.51
N GLY A 838 -15.48 20.40 -25.70
CA GLY A 838 -16.08 21.68 -26.08
C GLY A 838 -16.84 22.42 -24.95
N LYS A 839 -17.12 21.76 -23.82
CA LYS A 839 -17.74 22.39 -22.63
C LYS A 839 -16.74 23.18 -21.77
N LYS A 840 -15.55 22.63 -21.53
CA LYS A 840 -14.52 23.11 -20.60
C LYS A 840 -13.11 22.84 -21.19
N PRO A 841 -12.06 23.52 -20.74
CA PRO A 841 -10.67 23.05 -20.92
C PRO A 841 -10.53 21.59 -20.46
N THR A 842 -9.86 20.76 -21.26
CA THR A 842 -9.73 19.32 -21.00
C THR A 842 -8.27 18.87 -21.09
N LEU A 843 -7.85 18.02 -20.16
CA LEU A 843 -6.60 17.27 -20.22
C LEU A 843 -6.94 15.80 -20.49
N VAL A 844 -6.19 15.14 -21.35
CA VAL A 844 -6.23 13.69 -21.60
C VAL A 844 -4.84 13.15 -21.29
N ILE A 845 -4.71 12.34 -20.24
CA ILE A 845 -3.42 11.85 -19.74
C ILE A 845 -3.36 10.32 -19.71
N GLY A 846 -2.20 9.75 -20.03
CA GLY A 846 -1.97 8.31 -20.09
C GLY A 846 -2.60 7.62 -21.31
N GLY A 847 -2.07 6.44 -21.63
CA GLY A 847 -2.47 5.65 -22.80
C GLY A 847 -3.96 5.29 -22.87
N GLU A 848 -4.62 4.97 -21.75
CA GLU A 848 -6.02 4.54 -21.76
C GLU A 848 -6.98 5.65 -22.21
N ALA A 849 -6.92 6.82 -21.57
CA ALA A 849 -7.73 7.98 -21.98
C ALA A 849 -7.38 8.45 -23.41
N MET A 850 -6.10 8.35 -23.80
CA MET A 850 -5.64 8.71 -25.15
C MET A 850 -6.20 7.78 -26.24
N GLN A 851 -6.22 6.46 -26.00
CA GLN A 851 -6.88 5.47 -26.86
C GLN A 851 -8.41 5.69 -26.90
N LYS A 852 -9.02 6.12 -25.79
CA LYS A 852 -10.44 6.45 -25.75
C LYS A 852 -10.77 7.71 -26.56
N LEU A 853 -9.92 8.74 -26.52
CA LEU A 853 -10.05 9.96 -27.34
C LEU A 853 -10.04 9.63 -28.84
N GLU A 854 -9.09 8.83 -29.30
CA GLU A 854 -9.02 8.34 -30.68
C GLU A 854 -10.28 7.56 -31.06
N LYS A 855 -10.67 6.56 -30.26
CA LYS A 855 -11.85 5.71 -30.50
C LYS A 855 -13.17 6.48 -30.61
N LEU A 856 -13.27 7.65 -30.00
CA LEU A 856 -14.43 8.54 -30.13
C LEU A 856 -14.47 9.33 -31.45
N GLY A 857 -13.35 9.43 -32.18
CA GLY A 857 -13.27 10.09 -33.49
C GLY A 857 -13.49 11.61 -33.47
N VAL A 858 -13.53 12.24 -32.29
CA VAL A 858 -13.87 13.66 -32.12
C VAL A 858 -12.76 14.62 -32.53
N LEU A 859 -11.49 14.17 -32.51
CA LEU A 859 -10.32 14.97 -32.82
C LEU A 859 -9.76 14.57 -34.19
N ALA A 860 -10.13 15.30 -35.23
CA ALA A 860 -9.79 14.93 -36.61
C ALA A 860 -8.28 14.97 -36.88
N GLY A 861 -7.72 13.84 -37.33
CA GLY A 861 -6.29 13.73 -37.65
C GLY A 861 -5.38 13.44 -36.44
N PHE A 862 -5.97 13.08 -35.29
CA PHE A 862 -5.25 12.49 -34.16
C PHE A 862 -5.28 10.96 -34.28
N ASP A 863 -4.10 10.34 -34.36
CA ASP A 863 -3.94 8.88 -34.37
C ASP A 863 -3.04 8.51 -33.18
N ALA A 864 -3.48 7.57 -32.33
CA ALA A 864 -2.85 7.15 -31.08
C ALA A 864 -2.45 5.68 -31.16
N GLU A 865 -1.15 5.40 -31.20
CA GLU A 865 -0.64 4.03 -31.40
C GLU A 865 -0.12 3.46 -30.07
N LYS A 866 0.01 2.13 -30.03
CA LYS A 866 0.70 1.39 -28.97
C LYS A 866 1.45 0.19 -29.53
N LEU A 867 2.39 -0.33 -28.76
CA LEU A 867 3.15 -1.50 -29.19
C LEU A 867 2.22 -2.73 -29.35
N LYS A 868 2.40 -3.47 -30.44
CA LYS A 868 1.66 -4.72 -30.71
C LYS A 868 2.08 -5.81 -29.73
N GLY A 869 1.34 -5.96 -28.64
CA GLY A 869 1.52 -6.98 -27.62
C GLY A 869 0.95 -6.60 -26.25
N GLY A 870 0.88 -5.31 -25.93
CA GLY A 870 0.37 -4.82 -24.64
C GLY A 870 0.20 -3.30 -24.62
N SER A 871 -0.52 -2.80 -23.63
CA SER A 871 -0.62 -1.36 -23.31
C SER A 871 0.18 -0.96 -22.07
N ASP A 872 0.82 -1.92 -21.40
CA ASP A 872 1.20 -1.79 -20.01
C ASP A 872 2.72 -2.02 -19.93
N TYR A 873 3.48 -0.97 -20.28
CA TYR A 873 4.95 -0.96 -20.36
C TYR A 873 5.46 0.30 -19.66
N GLU A 874 6.55 0.17 -18.92
CA GLU A 874 7.13 1.29 -18.17
C GLU A 874 8.42 1.79 -18.82
N GLY A 875 8.68 3.10 -18.75
CA GLY A 875 10.00 3.63 -19.07
C GLY A 875 10.24 5.04 -18.58
N LEU A 876 11.44 5.25 -18.03
CA LEU A 876 12.06 6.56 -17.87
C LEU A 876 12.90 6.85 -19.11
N MET A 877 12.62 7.95 -19.81
CA MET A 877 13.21 8.24 -21.12
C MET A 877 13.68 9.68 -21.23
N LYS A 878 14.80 9.92 -21.92
CA LYS A 878 15.23 11.27 -22.32
C LYS A 878 14.30 11.78 -23.43
N ALA A 879 13.75 12.98 -23.23
CA ALA A 879 12.83 13.63 -24.15
C ALA A 879 13.31 15.04 -24.54
N ILE A 880 12.85 15.47 -25.72
CA ILE A 880 13.04 16.81 -26.26
C ILE A 880 11.75 17.60 -26.03
N ILE A 881 11.81 18.60 -25.16
CA ILE A 881 10.70 19.49 -24.80
C ILE A 881 10.87 20.85 -25.50
N ASP A 882 9.76 21.49 -25.88
CA ASP A 882 9.74 22.91 -26.21
C ASP A 882 9.68 23.78 -24.94
N ASP A 883 10.84 23.98 -24.30
CA ASP A 883 10.99 24.72 -23.03
C ASP A 883 10.72 26.24 -23.10
N GLN A 884 10.11 26.70 -24.20
CA GLN A 884 9.60 28.06 -24.39
C GLN A 884 8.07 28.13 -24.29
N ASP A 885 7.36 27.00 -24.10
CA ASP A 885 5.91 26.97 -23.93
C ASP A 885 5.50 27.02 -22.45
N PRO A 886 4.54 27.89 -22.05
CA PRO A 886 4.03 27.95 -20.67
C PRO A 886 3.55 26.61 -20.10
N LEU A 887 3.04 25.71 -20.96
CA LEU A 887 2.57 24.38 -20.53
C LEU A 887 3.73 23.47 -20.08
N THR A 888 4.95 23.78 -20.50
CA THR A 888 6.20 23.07 -20.15
C THR A 888 7.02 23.78 -19.06
N SER A 889 6.51 24.87 -18.48
CA SER A 889 7.19 25.66 -17.45
C SER A 889 7.77 24.79 -16.32
N GLY A 890 9.00 25.09 -15.90
CA GLY A 890 9.77 24.29 -14.94
C GLY A 890 10.52 23.08 -15.53
N TYR A 891 10.34 22.74 -16.81
CA TYR A 891 11.09 21.69 -17.51
C TYR A 891 12.07 22.27 -18.54
N LYS A 892 13.21 21.61 -18.73
CA LYS A 892 14.25 22.00 -19.69
C LYS A 892 14.17 21.17 -20.96
N LYS A 893 14.61 21.72 -22.08
CA LYS A 893 14.59 21.07 -23.41
C LYS A 893 15.10 19.63 -23.45
N ASN A 894 16.17 19.32 -22.71
CA ASN A 894 16.71 17.97 -22.59
C ASN A 894 16.47 17.49 -21.15
N THR A 895 15.35 16.85 -20.89
CA THR A 895 15.00 16.29 -19.58
C THR A 895 14.30 14.94 -19.75
N LEU A 896 13.64 14.45 -18.70
CA LEU A 896 13.04 13.14 -18.65
C LEU A 896 11.53 13.16 -18.92
N PHE A 897 11.03 12.01 -19.39
CA PHE A 897 9.64 11.66 -19.59
C PHE A 897 9.39 10.31 -18.89
N TYR A 898 8.21 10.17 -18.28
CA TYR A 898 7.77 8.95 -17.60
C TYR A 898 6.40 8.49 -18.11
N SER A 899 6.29 7.18 -18.34
CA SER A 899 5.04 6.48 -18.64
C SER A 899 5.09 5.08 -18.04
N ASN A 900 3.95 4.59 -17.54
CA ASN A 900 3.66 3.16 -17.37
C ASN A 900 2.61 2.65 -18.38
N SER A 901 2.35 3.43 -19.45
CA SER A 901 1.56 3.00 -20.60
C SER A 901 2.38 2.97 -21.90
N GLY A 902 2.20 1.88 -22.65
CA GLY A 902 2.90 1.46 -23.87
C GLY A 902 2.55 2.26 -25.14
N ASN A 903 2.23 3.53 -24.97
CA ASN A 903 1.47 4.37 -25.91
C ASN A 903 2.25 5.60 -26.37
N TRP A 904 1.95 6.09 -27.58
CA TRP A 904 2.45 7.36 -28.10
C TRP A 904 1.47 7.99 -29.10
N ILE A 905 1.72 9.24 -29.48
CA ILE A 905 0.95 9.94 -30.52
C ILE A 905 1.66 9.69 -31.86
N GLU A 906 1.04 8.94 -32.76
CA GLU A 906 1.60 8.66 -34.09
C GLU A 906 1.44 9.88 -35.01
N LYS A 907 0.36 10.65 -34.81
CA LYS A 907 -0.01 11.76 -35.69
C LYS A 907 -0.70 12.87 -34.93
N VAL A 908 -0.24 14.09 -35.20
CA VAL A 908 -0.69 15.32 -34.56
C VAL A 908 -1.69 16.03 -35.48
N PRO A 909 -2.87 16.46 -34.99
CA PRO A 909 -3.79 17.30 -35.75
C PRO A 909 -3.15 18.59 -36.24
N SER A 910 -3.57 19.08 -37.41
CA SER A 910 -2.96 20.26 -38.04
C SER A 910 -3.16 21.59 -37.27
N ASN A 911 -4.05 21.62 -36.28
CA ASN A 911 -4.26 22.75 -35.37
C ASN A 911 -3.65 22.54 -33.97
N PHE A 912 -2.81 21.52 -33.78
CA PHE A 912 -2.12 21.22 -32.52
C PHE A 912 -0.61 21.45 -32.64
N LYS A 913 -0.01 21.89 -31.53
CA LYS A 913 1.42 22.08 -31.34
C LYS A 913 2.00 20.85 -30.64
N THR A 914 3.11 20.33 -31.15
CA THR A 914 3.96 19.36 -30.41
C THR A 914 4.71 20.08 -29.29
N LEU A 915 4.56 19.59 -28.06
CA LEU A 915 5.28 20.10 -26.88
C LEU A 915 6.45 19.20 -26.47
N MET A 916 6.38 17.89 -26.78
CA MET A 916 7.43 16.94 -26.44
C MET A 916 7.47 15.72 -27.37
N SER A 917 8.69 15.29 -27.70
CA SER A 917 8.99 14.01 -28.35
C SER A 917 10.10 13.25 -27.61
N ILE A 918 10.13 11.92 -27.70
CA ILE A 918 11.27 11.11 -27.24
C ILE A 918 12.52 11.45 -28.06
N ALA A 919 13.70 11.46 -27.45
CA ALA A 919 14.95 11.75 -28.17
C ALA A 919 15.27 10.68 -29.24
N SER A 920 16.13 11.04 -30.21
CA SER A 920 16.36 10.22 -31.41
C SER A 920 17.23 8.98 -31.18
N SER A 921 18.01 8.96 -30.10
CA SER A 921 18.91 7.87 -29.68
C SER A 921 19.27 8.03 -28.20
N ASP A 922 19.80 6.97 -27.57
CA ASP A 922 20.21 6.97 -26.16
C ASP A 922 19.09 7.46 -25.19
N TYR A 923 17.82 7.28 -25.54
CA TYR A 923 16.72 7.85 -24.76
C TYR A 923 16.31 6.97 -23.57
N TYR A 924 16.22 5.66 -23.73
CA TYR A 924 15.68 4.78 -22.70
C TYR A 924 16.69 4.58 -21.56
N ILE A 925 16.28 4.89 -20.32
CA ILE A 925 17.15 4.83 -19.13
C ILE A 925 16.88 3.56 -18.33
N ALA A 926 15.63 3.36 -17.91
CA ALA A 926 15.23 2.28 -17.03
C ALA A 926 13.72 1.98 -17.12
N GLY A 927 13.33 0.80 -16.64
CA GLY A 927 11.98 0.23 -16.73
C GLY A 927 11.95 -1.04 -17.59
N TRP A 928 10.75 -1.47 -17.98
CA TRP A 928 10.53 -2.55 -18.93
C TRP A 928 9.63 -2.12 -20.09
N TRP A 929 10.20 -2.05 -21.29
CA TRP A 929 9.48 -1.79 -22.54
C TRP A 929 10.14 -2.56 -23.70
N PRO A 930 9.74 -3.82 -23.95
CA PRO A 930 10.25 -4.61 -25.06
C PRO A 930 10.09 -3.88 -26.39
N LYS A 931 11.09 -3.97 -27.27
CA LYS A 931 11.11 -3.30 -28.58
C LYS A 931 10.96 -1.77 -28.51
N ASN A 932 11.50 -1.13 -27.46
CA ASN A 932 11.41 0.33 -27.30
C ASN A 932 12.08 1.14 -28.42
N GLU A 933 12.83 0.53 -29.36
CA GLU A 933 13.37 1.20 -30.56
C GLU A 933 12.31 1.93 -31.40
N VAL A 934 11.03 1.52 -31.31
CA VAL A 934 9.91 2.18 -32.01
C VAL A 934 9.60 3.58 -31.49
N LEU A 935 10.06 3.93 -30.28
CA LEU A 935 9.76 5.20 -29.61
C LEU A 935 10.64 6.36 -30.09
N ALA A 936 11.75 6.09 -30.77
CA ALA A 936 12.68 7.13 -31.22
C ALA A 936 11.95 8.22 -32.03
N ASN A 937 12.02 9.48 -31.57
CA ASN A 937 11.34 10.64 -32.16
C ASN A 937 9.79 10.65 -32.06
N LYS A 938 9.13 9.69 -31.40
CA LYS A 938 7.66 9.69 -31.23
C LYS A 938 7.19 10.85 -30.37
N VAL A 939 5.99 11.36 -30.66
CA VAL A 939 5.38 12.50 -29.96
C VAL A 939 4.66 12.01 -28.70
N MET A 940 4.91 12.66 -27.57
CA MET A 940 4.36 12.27 -26.26
C MET A 940 3.48 13.35 -25.62
N ALA A 941 3.57 14.61 -26.07
CA ALA A 941 2.72 15.70 -25.60
C ALA A 941 2.33 16.66 -26.73
N ILE A 942 1.04 16.99 -26.82
CA ILE A 942 0.51 18.02 -27.73
C ILE A 942 -0.48 18.94 -27.02
N SER A 943 -0.60 20.18 -27.51
CA SER A 943 -1.61 21.15 -27.07
C SER A 943 -2.30 21.82 -28.26
N GLY A 944 -3.55 22.22 -28.09
CA GLY A 944 -4.34 22.88 -29.12
C GLY A 944 -5.75 23.19 -28.64
N GLU A 945 -6.68 23.32 -29.58
CA GLU A 945 -8.10 23.54 -29.28
C GLU A 945 -8.98 22.47 -29.93
N LEU A 946 -9.99 22.01 -29.17
CA LEU A 946 -11.07 21.16 -29.66
C LEU A 946 -12.42 21.85 -29.37
N LEU A 947 -13.20 22.12 -30.41
CA LEU A 947 -14.50 22.80 -30.33
C LEU A 947 -14.45 24.17 -29.61
N GLY A 948 -13.32 24.89 -29.71
CA GLY A 948 -13.11 26.20 -29.08
C GLY A 948 -12.76 26.16 -27.59
N GLN A 949 -12.43 24.97 -27.05
CA GLN A 949 -11.83 24.82 -25.71
C GLN A 949 -10.38 24.31 -25.82
N PRO A 950 -9.49 24.69 -24.89
CA PRO A 950 -8.15 24.11 -24.80
C PRO A 950 -8.20 22.60 -24.58
N LEU A 951 -7.38 21.87 -25.33
CA LEU A 951 -7.13 20.45 -25.14
C LEU A 951 -5.62 20.20 -25.04
N PHE A 952 -5.19 19.56 -23.95
CA PHE A 952 -3.84 19.03 -23.76
C PHE A 952 -3.91 17.50 -23.77
N VAL A 953 -3.06 16.85 -24.57
CA VAL A 953 -2.98 15.39 -24.64
C VAL A 953 -1.55 14.95 -24.31
N TYR A 954 -1.42 14.07 -23.33
CA TYR A 954 -0.14 13.59 -22.81
C TYR A 954 -0.15 12.06 -22.71
N ALA A 955 0.75 11.41 -23.44
CA ALA A 955 0.83 9.95 -23.48
C ALA A 955 1.39 9.33 -22.19
N GLY A 956 2.13 10.11 -21.39
CA GLY A 956 2.72 9.65 -20.12
C GLY A 956 1.74 9.64 -18.95
N ASN A 957 2.18 9.06 -17.83
CA ASN A 957 1.37 8.84 -16.63
C ASN A 957 1.96 9.62 -15.45
N PRO A 958 1.79 10.96 -15.40
CA PRO A 958 2.55 11.84 -14.49
C PRO A 958 2.16 11.63 -13.02
N THR A 959 1.00 11.03 -12.78
CA THR A 959 0.32 10.91 -11.49
C THR A 959 0.42 9.51 -10.89
N ASN A 960 0.96 8.51 -11.60
CA ASN A 960 0.91 7.08 -11.26
C ASN A 960 1.21 6.79 -9.77
N ARG A 961 0.25 6.22 -9.04
CA ARG A 961 0.35 5.91 -7.60
C ARG A 961 0.90 7.06 -6.72
N GLN A 962 0.71 8.31 -7.13
CA GLN A 962 1.31 9.52 -6.52
C GLN A 962 2.86 9.54 -6.40
N HIS A 963 3.61 8.66 -7.05
CA HIS A 963 5.07 8.55 -6.85
C HIS A 963 5.96 9.46 -7.74
N PRO A 964 5.58 9.81 -9.01
CA PRO A 964 6.37 10.66 -9.91
C PRO A 964 6.22 12.17 -9.59
N VAL A 965 6.53 12.58 -8.35
CA VAL A 965 6.30 13.96 -7.85
C VAL A 965 6.85 15.06 -8.77
N HIS A 966 7.98 14.81 -9.46
CA HIS A 966 8.55 15.75 -10.43
C HIS A 966 7.61 16.05 -11.62
N PHE A 967 6.84 15.05 -12.06
CA PHE A 967 6.05 15.06 -13.27
C PHE A 967 4.66 15.68 -13.09
N PHE A 968 4.19 15.86 -11.85
CA PHE A 968 2.88 16.45 -11.53
C PHE A 968 2.64 17.79 -12.24
N ARG A 969 3.70 18.56 -12.46
CA ARG A 969 3.64 19.89 -13.09
C ARG A 969 3.08 19.86 -14.51
N TRP A 970 3.19 18.73 -15.23
CA TRP A 970 2.54 18.56 -16.54
C TRP A 970 1.02 18.74 -16.47
N VAL A 971 0.39 18.26 -15.39
CA VAL A 971 -1.04 18.39 -15.16
C VAL A 971 -1.37 19.81 -14.68
N THR A 972 -0.60 20.36 -13.74
CA THR A 972 -0.91 21.66 -13.13
C THR A 972 -0.68 22.83 -14.08
N ASN A 973 0.34 22.77 -14.93
CA ASN A 973 0.59 23.78 -15.97
C ASN A 973 -0.58 23.84 -16.97
N ALA A 974 -1.10 22.68 -17.39
CA ALA A 974 -2.25 22.61 -18.29
C ALA A 974 -3.58 23.01 -17.62
N ILE A 975 -3.72 22.83 -16.29
CA ILE A 975 -4.86 23.36 -15.52
C ILE A 975 -4.81 24.89 -15.39
N PHE A 976 -3.66 25.48 -15.06
CA PHE A 976 -3.51 26.93 -14.96
C PHE A 976 -3.51 27.62 -16.35
N GLY A 977 -3.12 26.91 -17.40
CA GLY A 977 -3.12 27.38 -18.79
C GLY A 977 -1.92 28.25 -19.16
N SER A 978 -1.99 28.90 -20.32
CA SER A 978 -0.84 29.55 -20.97
C SER A 978 -0.87 31.09 -20.97
N LYS A 979 -1.74 31.72 -20.19
CA LYS A 979 -1.95 33.19 -20.20
C LYS A 979 -0.96 33.91 -19.26
N LEU A 980 0.26 34.11 -19.76
CA LEU A 980 1.31 34.85 -19.05
C LEU A 980 0.95 36.32 -18.79
N ALA A 981 1.53 36.90 -17.74
CA ALA A 981 1.51 38.34 -17.50
C ALA A 981 2.64 39.07 -18.27
N SER A 982 2.32 40.28 -18.73
CA SER A 982 3.31 41.24 -19.23
C SER A 982 4.00 41.95 -18.06
N LEU A 983 5.29 42.28 -18.19
CA LEU A 983 6.06 42.97 -17.16
C LEU A 983 6.21 44.46 -17.48
N MET A 984 5.58 45.31 -16.67
CA MET A 984 5.67 46.78 -16.75
C MET A 984 6.79 47.33 -15.85
N ASP A 985 7.32 48.50 -16.21
CA ASP A 985 8.33 49.18 -15.39
C ASP A 985 7.80 49.53 -14.00
N TYR A 986 8.49 49.05 -12.97
CA TYR A 986 8.26 49.50 -11.61
C TYR A 986 8.92 50.86 -11.42
N VAL A 987 8.12 51.87 -11.11
CA VAL A 987 8.60 53.15 -10.60
C VAL A 987 8.52 53.07 -9.07
N PRO A 988 9.65 53.00 -8.35
CA PRO A 988 9.62 53.05 -6.89
C PRO A 988 8.94 54.35 -6.42
N ALA A 989 8.16 54.26 -5.35
CA ALA A 989 7.80 55.48 -4.63
C ALA A 989 9.10 56.19 -4.23
N LYS A 990 9.21 57.49 -4.53
CA LYS A 990 10.29 58.29 -3.95
C LYS A 990 10.22 58.15 -2.44
N GLU A 991 11.37 57.96 -1.78
CA GLU A 991 11.45 58.19 -0.34
C GLU A 991 10.92 59.61 -0.07
N PRO A 992 10.02 59.79 0.92
CA PRO A 992 9.50 61.11 1.22
C PRO A 992 10.66 62.01 1.66
N ASP A 993 10.79 63.18 1.03
CA ASP A 993 11.77 64.20 1.43
C ASP A 993 11.69 64.40 2.95
N GLN A 994 12.83 64.32 3.64
CA GLN A 994 12.85 64.37 5.11
C GLN A 994 12.18 65.65 5.61
N VAL A 995 10.99 65.52 6.19
CA VAL A 995 10.28 66.61 6.85
C VAL A 995 11.02 66.89 8.15
N VAL A 996 12.03 67.77 8.08
CA VAL A 996 12.78 68.27 9.22
C VAL A 996 11.84 69.10 10.08
N VAL A 997 11.23 68.47 11.08
CA VAL A 997 10.45 69.15 12.13
C VAL A 997 11.43 70.03 12.92
N PRO A 998 11.29 71.37 12.93
CA PRO A 998 12.27 72.25 13.56
C PRO A 998 12.18 72.21 15.09
N ILE A 999 13.00 71.39 15.74
CA ILE A 999 13.20 71.47 17.19
C ILE A 999 13.96 72.77 17.49
N HIS A 1000 13.24 73.79 17.93
CA HIS A 1000 13.86 74.97 18.54
C HIS A 1000 14.44 74.59 19.90
N ASN A 1001 15.77 74.59 20.03
CA ASN A 1001 16.43 75.05 21.25
C ASN A 1001 17.90 75.44 21.03
N GLN A 1002 18.36 76.30 21.95
CA GLN A 1002 19.72 76.82 22.11
C GLN A 1002 20.74 75.66 22.28
N THR A 1003 22.05 75.74 21.98
CA THR A 1003 22.99 76.85 22.19
C THR A 1003 24.30 76.71 21.37
N THR A 1004 25.16 77.71 21.44
CA THR A 1004 26.44 77.99 20.74
C THR A 1004 27.66 77.05 20.94
N THR A 1005 28.40 76.81 19.83
CA THR A 1005 29.88 76.61 19.71
C THR A 1005 30.58 75.32 20.24
N PRO A 1006 31.79 74.95 19.76
CA PRO A 1006 32.10 73.52 19.48
C PRO A 1006 33.43 72.93 20.01
N GLN A 1007 33.46 71.57 20.11
CA GLN A 1007 34.66 70.69 20.16
C GLN A 1007 35.59 70.87 21.40
N PRO A 1008 36.65 70.03 21.65
CA PRO A 1008 37.22 68.94 20.82
C PRO A 1008 37.50 67.56 21.52
N ILE A 1009 37.79 66.57 20.67
CA ILE A 1009 38.79 65.47 20.78
C ILE A 1009 39.34 65.11 22.19
N LEU A 1010 39.10 63.88 22.67
CA LEU A 1010 40.14 62.85 22.91
C LEU A 1010 39.54 61.44 23.16
N ALA A 1011 40.39 60.42 23.33
CA ALA A 1011 40.00 59.01 23.44
C ALA A 1011 40.66 58.28 24.61
N LYS A 1012 39.99 57.25 25.19
CA LYS A 1012 40.51 55.90 25.53
C LYS A 1012 39.68 55.10 26.55
N LYS A 1013 39.74 53.76 26.37
CA LYS A 1013 39.65 52.66 27.36
C LYS A 1013 38.33 52.32 28.08
N ASP A 1014 37.92 51.07 27.84
CA ASP A 1014 37.76 49.98 28.82
C ASP A 1014 37.39 50.33 30.28
N THR A 1015 36.22 49.89 30.73
CA THR A 1015 36.15 48.71 31.63
C THR A 1015 34.75 48.13 31.76
N THR A 1016 34.67 46.83 32.04
CA THR A 1016 33.43 46.07 32.20
C THR A 1016 32.89 46.17 33.63
N LYS A 1017 31.57 46.36 33.81
CA LYS A 1017 30.79 45.56 34.77
C LYS A 1017 29.27 45.65 34.61
N VAL A 1018 28.63 44.55 34.98
CA VAL A 1018 27.17 44.32 35.03
C VAL A 1018 26.58 44.92 36.31
N LEU A 1019 25.41 45.55 36.20
CA LEU A 1019 24.31 45.34 37.15
C LEU A 1019 22.96 45.70 36.50
N LEU A 1020 21.96 44.85 36.67
CA LEU A 1020 20.60 45.03 36.13
C LEU A 1020 19.60 44.42 37.12
N THR A 1021 18.81 45.24 37.81
CA THR A 1021 17.76 44.78 38.74
C THR A 1021 16.60 45.77 38.84
N GLN A 1022 15.42 45.32 38.40
CA GLN A 1022 14.08 45.51 39.01
C GLN A 1022 13.70 46.87 39.62
N LYS A 1023 12.66 47.51 39.08
CA LYS A 1023 11.24 47.37 39.54
C LYS A 1023 10.31 47.82 38.40
N GLU A 1024 9.12 47.27 38.11
CA GLU A 1024 8.10 46.50 38.86
C GLU A 1024 7.04 47.36 39.59
N THR A 1025 5.92 47.58 38.88
CA THR A 1025 4.51 47.75 39.31
C THR A 1025 3.68 47.67 38.01
N ALA A 1026 2.76 46.74 37.72
CA ALA A 1026 1.76 45.95 38.47
C ALA A 1026 0.33 46.55 38.40
N ALA A 1027 -0.63 45.70 37.95
CA ALA A 1027 -2.09 45.83 38.05
C ALA A 1027 -2.78 46.97 37.24
N GLU A 1028 -4.01 46.86 36.74
CA GLU A 1028 -5.00 45.75 36.69
C GLU A 1028 -6.07 46.08 35.60
N ALA A 1029 -6.60 45.09 34.85
CA ALA A 1029 -7.95 45.14 34.23
C ALA A 1029 -8.32 43.86 33.44
N GLU A 1030 -9.38 43.19 33.90
CA GLU A 1030 -10.46 42.48 33.17
C GLU A 1030 -10.14 41.60 31.94
N GLU A 1031 -10.16 40.30 32.20
CA GLU A 1031 -10.27 39.19 31.26
C GLU A 1031 -11.65 39.13 30.57
N SER A 1032 -11.70 39.05 29.24
CA SER A 1032 -12.95 38.78 28.49
C SER A 1032 -12.71 37.76 27.37
N ALA A 1033 -12.98 36.48 27.68
CA ALA A 1033 -12.74 35.37 26.77
C ALA A 1033 -13.83 35.24 25.69
N GLN A 1034 -13.57 35.74 24.48
CA GLN A 1034 -14.35 35.37 23.30
C GLN A 1034 -13.74 34.15 22.60
N THR A 1035 -14.23 32.97 22.93
CA THR A 1035 -13.89 31.72 22.23
C THR A 1035 -14.55 31.68 20.84
N LEU A 1036 -13.78 31.94 19.78
CA LEU A 1036 -14.22 31.73 18.40
C LEU A 1036 -14.17 30.23 18.05
N SER A 1037 -15.31 29.55 18.19
CA SER A 1037 -15.49 28.18 17.72
C SER A 1037 -15.68 28.13 16.20
N TYR A 1038 -14.82 27.39 15.51
CA TYR A 1038 -15.00 27.08 14.09
C TYR A 1038 -16.19 26.11 13.92
N GLN A 1039 -17.24 26.54 13.22
CA GLN A 1039 -18.31 25.65 12.80
C GLN A 1039 -17.91 24.91 11.52
N VAL A 1040 -17.77 23.58 11.61
CA VAL A 1040 -17.87 22.70 10.44
C VAL A 1040 -19.34 22.45 10.16
N GLY A 1041 -19.79 22.70 8.93
CA GLY A 1041 -21.15 22.30 8.55
C GLY A 1041 -21.62 22.80 7.20
N GLN A 1042 -21.91 21.86 6.31
CA GLN A 1042 -23.20 21.84 5.63
C GLN A 1042 -23.71 20.39 5.59
N ARG A 1043 -24.99 20.20 5.91
CA ARG A 1043 -25.68 18.90 5.81
C ARG A 1043 -26.29 18.77 4.42
N PHE A 1044 -26.47 17.53 3.97
CA PHE A 1044 -27.46 17.20 2.94
C PHE A 1044 -28.84 17.74 3.35
N GLN A 1045 -29.58 18.31 2.40
CA GLN A 1045 -31.02 18.51 2.54
C GLN A 1045 -31.75 17.29 1.98
N GLU A 1046 -32.34 16.49 2.87
CA GLU A 1046 -33.39 15.56 2.48
C GLU A 1046 -34.61 16.35 1.98
N ASN A 1047 -35.24 15.90 0.89
CA ASN A 1047 -36.49 16.45 0.40
C ASN A 1047 -37.51 15.31 0.19
N PRO A 1048 -38.57 15.22 1.01
CA PRO A 1048 -39.36 13.99 1.13
C PRO A 1048 -40.39 13.84 0.00
N ALA A 1049 -40.02 13.15 -1.07
CA ALA A 1049 -40.94 12.73 -2.14
C ALA A 1049 -40.85 11.21 -2.36
N LYS A 1050 -41.95 10.48 -2.10
CA LYS A 1050 -42.06 9.06 -2.47
C LYS A 1050 -42.04 8.92 -3.99
N ALA A 1051 -41.04 8.25 -4.53
CA ALA A 1051 -41.06 7.66 -5.86
C ALA A 1051 -41.15 6.13 -5.74
N GLN A 1052 -41.98 5.50 -6.59
CA GLN A 1052 -42.13 4.04 -6.59
C GLN A 1052 -40.94 3.38 -7.30
N LEU A 1053 -40.58 2.17 -6.86
CA LEU A 1053 -39.73 1.26 -7.63
C LEU A 1053 -40.41 0.98 -8.99
N PRO A 1054 -39.76 1.25 -10.13
CA PRO A 1054 -40.19 0.73 -11.41
C PRO A 1054 -39.98 -0.80 -11.42
N GLN A 1055 -40.99 -1.54 -11.87
CA GLN A 1055 -40.89 -3.00 -12.01
C GLN A 1055 -39.98 -3.38 -13.18
N THR A 1056 -39.41 -4.58 -13.09
CA THR A 1056 -38.62 -5.18 -14.17
C THR A 1056 -39.48 -5.52 -15.39
N GLY A 1057 -39.03 -5.08 -16.57
CA GLY A 1057 -39.37 -5.70 -17.85
C GLY A 1057 -40.57 -5.10 -18.59
N ASP A 1058 -40.31 -4.66 -19.82
CA ASP A 1058 -41.22 -4.88 -20.94
C ASP A 1058 -40.39 -5.17 -22.21
N HIS A 1059 -40.96 -5.90 -23.17
CA HIS A 1059 -40.25 -6.41 -24.33
C HIS A 1059 -40.33 -5.46 -25.54
N SER A 1060 -39.20 -5.28 -26.24
CA SER A 1060 -39.24 -4.92 -27.67
C SER A 1060 -38.22 -5.75 -28.46
N THR A 1061 -38.70 -6.44 -29.49
CA THR A 1061 -37.92 -7.41 -30.27
C THR A 1061 -37.22 -6.76 -31.46
N GLY A 1062 -35.90 -6.56 -31.35
CA GLY A 1062 -35.03 -6.15 -32.45
C GLY A 1062 -34.22 -7.32 -33.01
N HIS A 1063 -34.66 -7.94 -34.11
CA HIS A 1063 -33.89 -9.01 -34.74
C HIS A 1063 -32.60 -8.48 -35.38
N PHE A 1064 -31.44 -8.96 -34.92
CA PHE A 1064 -30.20 -8.93 -35.70
C PHE A 1064 -29.62 -10.35 -35.83
N VAL A 1065 -29.40 -10.76 -37.07
CA VAL A 1065 -28.88 -12.09 -37.42
C VAL A 1065 -27.39 -12.00 -37.65
N LEU A 1066 -26.59 -12.81 -36.93
CA LEU A 1066 -25.16 -13.02 -37.26
C LEU A 1066 -24.69 -14.47 -37.05
N SER A 1067 -25.60 -15.43 -37.22
CA SER A 1067 -25.37 -16.86 -36.98
C SER A 1067 -24.72 -17.61 -38.16
N SER A 1068 -23.51 -17.20 -38.59
CA SER A 1068 -22.85 -17.85 -39.74
C SER A 1068 -21.33 -17.68 -39.84
N PHE A 1069 -20.56 -18.10 -38.82
CA PHE A 1069 -19.11 -18.36 -39.00
C PHE A 1069 -18.51 -19.51 -38.16
N LEU A 1070 -19.08 -19.85 -37.00
CA LEU A 1070 -18.50 -20.83 -36.05
C LEU A 1070 -18.73 -22.33 -36.40
N LEU A 1071 -19.41 -22.65 -37.51
CA LEU A 1071 -19.67 -24.04 -37.94
C LEU A 1071 -18.76 -24.54 -39.08
N ALA A 1072 -17.80 -23.72 -39.54
CA ALA A 1072 -16.89 -24.09 -40.64
C ALA A 1072 -15.57 -24.74 -40.18
N VAL A 1073 -15.13 -24.48 -38.93
CA VAL A 1073 -13.79 -24.90 -38.45
C VAL A 1073 -13.81 -26.29 -37.80
N SER A 1074 -14.90 -26.65 -37.13
CA SER A 1074 -15.08 -27.94 -36.45
C SER A 1074 -15.16 -29.15 -37.41
N GLY A 1075 -15.40 -28.94 -38.70
CA GLY A 1075 -15.37 -29.99 -39.73
C GLY A 1075 -13.96 -30.42 -40.18
N GLY A 1076 -12.92 -29.60 -39.95
CA GLY A 1076 -11.60 -29.82 -40.54
C GLY A 1076 -10.77 -30.94 -39.89
N PHE A 1077 -10.88 -31.13 -38.58
CA PHE A 1077 -9.93 -31.98 -37.82
C PHE A 1077 -10.25 -33.49 -37.82
N LEU A 1078 -11.44 -33.91 -38.28
CA LEU A 1078 -11.82 -35.32 -38.31
C LEU A 1078 -11.36 -36.08 -39.58
N LEU A 1079 -10.82 -35.38 -40.59
CA LEU A 1079 -10.43 -35.98 -41.88
C LEU A 1079 -8.95 -36.33 -42.03
N LEU A 1080 -8.07 -35.89 -41.11
CA LEU A 1080 -6.61 -36.10 -41.20
C LEU A 1080 -6.08 -37.29 -40.39
N LYS A 1081 -6.95 -38.12 -39.77
CA LYS A 1081 -6.55 -39.28 -38.96
C LYS A 1081 -6.81 -40.63 -39.65
N LYS A 1082 -6.91 -40.67 -40.99
CA LYS A 1082 -7.28 -41.87 -41.75
C LYS A 1082 -6.62 -42.00 -43.13
N LYS A 1083 -5.30 -41.78 -43.19
CA LYS A 1083 -4.41 -42.25 -44.27
C LYS A 1083 -3.02 -42.54 -43.70
N GLU A 1084 -2.19 -43.22 -44.50
CA GLU A 1084 -0.82 -43.61 -44.17
C GLU A 1084 -0.71 -44.59 -42.98
N VAL A 1085 -1.31 -45.76 -43.21
CA VAL A 1085 -0.63 -47.03 -42.90
C VAL A 1085 0.06 -47.48 -44.18
N GLU A 1086 1.38 -47.31 -44.25
CA GLU A 1086 2.37 -48.16 -44.94
C GLU A 1086 3.79 -47.79 -44.46
#